data_AF-A0A955UBH4-F1
#
_entry.id   AF-A0A955UBH4-F1
#
_cell.length_a   1.000
_cell.length_b   1.000
_cell.length_c   1.000
_cell.angle_alpha   90.00
_cell.angle_beta   90.00
_cell.angle_gamma   90.00
#
_symmetry.space_group_name_H-M   'P 1'
#
loop_
_entity.id
_entity.type
_entity.pdbx_description
1 polymer ?
#
loop_
_entity_poly.entity_id
_entity_poly.type
_entity_poly.pdbx_seq_one_letter_code
_entity_poly.pdbx_strand_id
1 'polypeptide(L)'
;QDEHSDETAIGKWDRRLERWRGQGIEERLRFVVVLDGLNENPEKPWADILKSLVPEVHALGGLVVATSREAFWNRDIVPRLRNNSIKQDSLTVRMVSVAGYTDEELESILARVGVTPTDLPTPVREFVRNPRTCSVALNLVNRLSLQANELTVERLLLEHWKQRLEERGDLIGHNIQDFENLLRSHAHTWLDHPNKPFNRDNWIDHSGAIRRTGGRNHYNDLTEIEEGRFLTITSADSGTYQFQQETLPFALGLLVTHELKTVYNNPNPHADEQLNRILDPVRGFDMVAEIIAAAVGLACIDDDFPQSGRLDLIRAWLELQNVSNETFETIAAYISARPDAFLDTAELPEVNTRSLGLRQSLIGLLVYKRDHPRVSAAIHNRLPQWLGRWSRKAQVIGKGDEQIQRQNARETQIAEALGKFSRSEHEFFNEVCTEVLDLTEMKLDRAATLLMAGRTQAHYAYGLVAWAYAQTVAGDILDAARELAWVVRLNPVDHPQTVQAVKQLINWVTPSSSEPMRRGATKALSLLGTQAEAALAESLSPRKLLKGWRRVEIFCDTNPHDPNAPPGSNLNNSRTAAGQIQPLNIWNHMGTTSEDNDLEHITPALSRFEPDLIVTALREVAKSIKHRSQFPFRQLAWRLPELSPLFTKETIQAVEAAYHRLISELNVVREEDFNWITSMLVNALTPHFDAEEQLDLLLSMPKSVPEYLHLRYGLKTLTAKILENRLEEAIHNHDSTSLQRILFFASATRASLTDRSRQIIAEQMNSSESIVADCAAAVVLKAQDGPLNKLVVEQTQYQNNPTHVQAKYFLRGGPHAAAIIQQNRQDLLHLVAPPFLGHVAVALGGKALDMLADYFEISLERLLQPICTPEPKEGRVFLNISNDGFEFTKWADNSKETNPLEDLLSWNENTRDHQIEARVATDYEQEMWRKIDAYEETLAKEGAAIIAFPSQGRGLVEFAKRNPDRIRHWLDLILETRENRILRQVYNQGIVLAGTYATHDGNKAAEVLRHLYDYQPFVTVTIGKIPVNLYDQALFGTPDISELNPLREKEFFSAFNDATIEAKVAAAEVCGAINWLDTYINTLFESHHPGDQARGLTIAGLRNTNAVSTHAFERDWGMGFLGEVAKLGAKNYQRAQWAGYWLNCMLNASNPIDFWRFAKLAEGIVDWRFVNWFEGKEVSVLLERFGDELYSRLWKAAAKRSKKREDTLFGLKAPDPDLVMILKDGRTYG
;
A
#
# COMPACT_ATOMS: atom_id res chain seq x y z
N GLN A 1 -33.40 -2.00 53.39
CA GLN A 1 -34.71 -2.64 53.62
C GLN A 1 -35.11 -2.30 55.05
N ASP A 2 -36.29 -1.72 55.19
CA ASP A 2 -36.79 -1.07 56.40
C ASP A 2 -36.81 -1.98 57.62
N GLU A 3 -36.21 -1.52 58.72
CA GLU A 3 -36.37 -2.10 60.06
C GLU A 3 -37.77 -1.77 60.62
N HIS A 4 -38.81 -2.26 59.94
CA HIS A 4 -40.16 -2.37 60.50
C HIS A 4 -40.52 -3.85 60.50
N SER A 5 -40.19 -4.53 61.59
CA SER A 5 -40.72 -5.86 61.86
C SER A 5 -42.23 -5.74 62.09
N ASP A 6 -43.02 -5.90 61.03
CA ASP A 6 -44.46 -6.03 61.15
C ASP A 6 -44.77 -7.34 61.89
N GLU A 7 -45.06 -7.26 63.20
CA GLU A 7 -45.39 -8.43 64.04
C GLU A 7 -46.51 -9.27 63.42
N THR A 8 -47.40 -8.64 62.64
CA THR A 8 -48.47 -9.30 61.89
C THR A 8 -47.93 -10.16 60.74
N ALA A 9 -46.85 -9.73 60.07
CA ALA A 9 -46.16 -10.49 59.03
C ALA A 9 -45.37 -11.65 59.64
N ILE A 10 -44.68 -11.43 60.77
CA ILE A 10 -43.97 -12.48 61.51
C ILE A 10 -44.94 -13.57 61.94
N GLY A 11 -46.06 -13.22 62.60
CA GLY A 11 -47.06 -14.20 63.04
C GLY A 11 -47.82 -14.92 61.90
N LYS A 12 -47.79 -14.38 60.66
CA LYS A 12 -48.27 -15.10 59.46
C LYS A 12 -47.21 -16.08 58.94
N TRP A 13 -45.94 -15.68 58.92
CA TRP A 13 -44.84 -16.56 58.55
C TRP A 13 -44.65 -17.70 59.53
N ASP A 14 -44.71 -17.47 60.84
CA ASP A 14 -44.61 -18.52 61.86
C ASP A 14 -45.67 -19.60 61.66
N ARG A 15 -46.95 -19.20 61.51
CA ARG A 15 -48.05 -20.15 61.21
C ARG A 15 -47.85 -20.91 59.89
N ARG A 16 -47.19 -20.30 58.91
CA ARG A 16 -46.92 -20.90 57.60
C ARG A 16 -45.76 -21.90 57.70
N LEU A 17 -44.68 -21.54 58.40
CA LEU A 17 -43.51 -22.38 58.66
C LEU A 17 -43.90 -23.58 59.55
N GLU A 18 -44.70 -23.38 60.61
CA GLU A 18 -45.22 -24.48 61.43
C GLU A 18 -46.09 -25.46 60.62
N ARG A 19 -46.95 -24.94 59.74
CA ARG A 19 -47.76 -25.78 58.84
C ARG A 19 -46.87 -26.61 57.92
N TRP A 20 -45.82 -26.03 57.35
CA TRP A 20 -44.88 -26.76 56.50
C TRP A 20 -44.09 -27.82 57.29
N ARG A 21 -43.73 -27.54 58.55
CA ARG A 21 -43.05 -28.51 59.44
C ARG A 21 -43.89 -29.76 59.69
N GLY A 22 -45.22 -29.63 59.74
CA GLY A 22 -46.15 -30.75 59.93
C GLY A 22 -46.50 -31.56 58.67
N GLN A 23 -46.15 -31.10 57.47
CA GLN A 23 -46.58 -31.70 56.19
C GLN A 23 -45.56 -32.68 55.56
N GLY A 24 -44.37 -32.87 56.15
CA GLY A 24 -43.29 -33.65 55.55
C GLY A 24 -42.66 -32.97 54.33
N ILE A 25 -41.48 -33.45 53.89
CA ILE A 25 -40.73 -32.89 52.75
C ILE A 25 -41.40 -33.36 51.43
N GLU A 26 -41.85 -32.43 50.60
CA GLU A 26 -42.35 -32.70 49.24
C GLU A 26 -41.20 -32.75 48.21
N GLU A 27 -41.38 -33.45 47.08
CA GLU A 27 -40.37 -33.54 46.00
C GLU A 27 -40.08 -32.21 45.27
N ARG A 28 -40.91 -31.16 45.45
CA ARG A 28 -40.74 -29.84 44.82
C ARG A 28 -40.31 -28.78 45.83
N LEU A 29 -39.37 -27.92 45.42
CA LEU A 29 -38.84 -26.82 46.22
C LEU A 29 -39.95 -25.80 46.57
N ARG A 30 -40.22 -25.61 47.87
CA ARG A 30 -41.32 -24.77 48.36
C ARG A 30 -40.97 -23.29 48.48
N PHE A 31 -39.73 -22.97 48.84
CA PHE A 31 -39.23 -21.60 48.96
C PHE A 31 -37.71 -21.53 48.87
N VAL A 32 -37.18 -20.33 48.65
CA VAL A 32 -35.74 -20.05 48.64
C VAL A 32 -35.46 -18.93 49.63
N VAL A 33 -34.42 -19.10 50.43
CA VAL A 33 -33.83 -18.04 51.26
C VAL A 33 -32.58 -17.56 50.55
N VAL A 34 -32.55 -16.29 50.15
CA VAL A 34 -31.39 -15.68 49.51
C VAL A 34 -30.65 -14.81 50.53
N LEU A 35 -29.40 -15.16 50.80
CA LEU A 35 -28.48 -14.35 51.58
C LEU A 35 -27.55 -13.63 50.60
N ASP A 36 -27.87 -12.37 50.30
CA ASP A 36 -27.07 -11.58 49.37
C ASP A 36 -25.90 -10.90 50.08
N GLY A 37 -24.68 -11.10 49.58
CA GLY A 37 -23.47 -10.41 50.01
C GLY A 37 -22.98 -10.80 51.40
N LEU A 38 -22.67 -12.09 51.65
CA LEU A 38 -22.13 -12.52 52.96
C LEU A 38 -20.87 -11.71 53.36
N ASN A 39 -20.03 -11.39 52.39
CA ASN A 39 -18.81 -10.60 52.56
C ASN A 39 -19.05 -9.14 52.98
N GLU A 40 -20.27 -8.61 52.91
CA GLU A 40 -20.57 -7.21 53.27
C GLU A 40 -20.70 -7.00 54.78
N ASN A 41 -20.92 -8.07 55.54
CA ASN A 41 -20.96 -8.05 57.01
C ASN A 41 -20.00 -9.12 57.58
N PRO A 42 -18.67 -8.95 57.40
CA PRO A 42 -17.70 -10.00 57.69
C PRO A 42 -17.59 -10.37 59.18
N GLU A 43 -18.04 -9.49 60.08
CA GLU A 43 -18.04 -9.72 61.53
C GLU A 43 -19.12 -10.71 61.99
N LYS A 44 -20.15 -10.97 61.17
CA LYS A 44 -21.17 -11.96 61.50
C LYS A 44 -20.57 -13.36 61.43
N PRO A 45 -20.93 -14.28 62.36
CA PRO A 45 -20.47 -15.66 62.34
C PRO A 45 -21.20 -16.47 61.25
N TRP A 46 -20.99 -16.11 59.97
CA TRP A 46 -21.76 -16.65 58.83
C TRP A 46 -21.69 -18.16 58.72
N ALA A 47 -20.54 -18.77 59.01
CA ALA A 47 -20.41 -20.23 59.03
C ALA A 47 -21.36 -20.88 60.04
N ASP A 48 -21.53 -20.30 61.23
CA ASP A 48 -22.42 -20.84 62.28
C ASP A 48 -23.89 -20.54 61.99
N ILE A 49 -24.17 -19.37 61.40
CA ILE A 49 -25.50 -19.01 60.88
C ILE A 49 -25.91 -20.01 59.81
N LEU A 50 -25.05 -20.30 58.82
CA LEU A 50 -25.33 -21.27 57.75
C LEU A 50 -25.51 -22.68 58.30
N LYS A 51 -24.66 -23.13 59.24
CA LYS A 51 -24.82 -24.42 59.95
C LYS A 51 -26.17 -24.57 60.62
N SER A 52 -26.72 -23.49 61.16
CA SER A 52 -28.00 -23.53 61.88
C SER A 52 -29.20 -23.34 60.94
N LEU A 53 -29.07 -22.46 59.95
CA LEU A 53 -30.16 -22.06 59.06
C LEU A 53 -30.46 -23.08 57.97
N VAL A 54 -29.42 -23.66 57.35
CA VAL A 54 -29.59 -24.56 56.20
C VAL A 54 -30.39 -25.83 56.56
N PRO A 55 -30.13 -26.53 57.68
CA PRO A 55 -30.91 -27.70 58.06
C PRO A 55 -32.38 -27.39 58.30
N GLU A 56 -32.68 -26.26 58.95
CA GLU A 56 -34.06 -25.81 59.22
C GLU A 56 -34.81 -25.46 57.92
N VAL A 57 -34.15 -24.74 57.01
CA VAL A 57 -34.72 -24.41 55.70
C VAL A 57 -34.96 -25.67 54.87
N HIS A 58 -34.02 -26.61 54.87
CA HIS A 58 -34.15 -27.87 54.14
C HIS A 58 -35.25 -28.77 54.72
N ALA A 59 -35.37 -28.86 56.05
CA ALA A 59 -36.43 -29.63 56.72
C ALA A 59 -37.84 -29.13 56.37
N LEU A 60 -37.98 -27.86 55.98
CA LEU A 60 -39.23 -27.26 55.52
C LEU A 60 -39.45 -27.37 53.99
N GLY A 61 -38.53 -27.98 53.26
CA GLY A 61 -38.57 -28.11 51.79
C GLY A 61 -38.07 -26.88 51.03
N GLY A 62 -37.23 -26.04 51.65
CA GLY A 62 -36.61 -24.87 51.04
C GLY A 62 -35.13 -25.03 50.71
N LEU A 63 -34.56 -24.05 50.00
CA LEU A 63 -33.15 -23.98 49.63
C LEU A 63 -32.55 -22.65 50.09
N VAL A 64 -31.32 -22.68 50.62
CA VAL A 64 -30.55 -21.47 50.88
C VAL A 64 -29.61 -21.22 49.71
N VAL A 65 -29.69 -20.03 49.12
CA VAL A 65 -28.74 -19.52 48.15
C VAL A 65 -28.01 -18.36 48.82
N ALA A 66 -26.69 -18.39 48.83
CA ALA A 66 -25.89 -17.29 49.34
C ALA A 66 -24.98 -16.77 48.24
N THR A 67 -24.85 -15.45 48.13
CA THR A 67 -23.82 -14.83 47.30
C THR A 67 -22.67 -14.40 48.20
N SER A 68 -21.46 -14.71 47.78
CA SER A 68 -20.24 -14.36 48.50
C SER A 68 -19.12 -14.22 47.49
N ARG A 69 -18.17 -13.35 47.79
CA ARG A 69 -16.89 -13.33 47.09
C ARG A 69 -16.12 -14.62 47.38
N GLU A 70 -15.39 -15.10 46.37
CA GLU A 70 -14.70 -16.40 46.42
C GLU A 70 -13.60 -16.43 47.48
N ALA A 71 -12.79 -15.39 47.60
CA ALA A 71 -11.72 -15.35 48.58
C ALA A 71 -12.26 -15.26 50.02
N PHE A 72 -13.25 -14.40 50.28
CA PHE A 72 -13.96 -14.39 51.58
C PHE A 72 -14.60 -15.75 51.92
N TRP A 73 -15.25 -16.38 50.95
CA TRP A 73 -15.86 -17.70 51.13
C TRP A 73 -14.82 -18.75 51.53
N ASN A 74 -13.72 -18.84 50.79
CA ASN A 74 -12.66 -19.82 51.00
C ASN A 74 -11.84 -19.58 52.28
N ARG A 75 -11.64 -18.31 52.68
CA ARG A 75 -10.86 -17.94 53.86
C ARG A 75 -11.66 -18.02 55.16
N ASP A 76 -12.86 -17.44 55.18
CA ASP A 76 -13.58 -17.16 56.44
C ASP A 76 -14.73 -18.13 56.69
N ILE A 77 -15.35 -18.67 55.62
CA ILE A 77 -16.54 -19.51 55.74
C ILE A 77 -16.19 -21.00 55.62
N VAL A 78 -15.58 -21.42 54.52
CA VAL A 78 -15.28 -22.84 54.22
C VAL A 78 -14.49 -23.55 55.32
N PRO A 79 -13.41 -22.97 55.89
CA PRO A 79 -12.62 -23.68 56.91
C PRO A 79 -13.42 -23.92 58.18
N ARG A 80 -14.34 -23.00 58.51
CA ARG A 80 -15.22 -23.07 59.69
C ARG A 80 -16.44 -23.95 59.45
N LEU A 81 -16.87 -24.15 58.21
CA LEU A 81 -17.87 -25.17 57.85
C LEU A 81 -17.32 -26.60 57.97
N ARG A 82 -15.99 -26.80 57.82
CA ARG A 82 -15.34 -28.12 57.78
C ARG A 82 -14.80 -28.64 59.12
N ASN A 83 -14.57 -27.81 60.14
CA ASN A 83 -13.99 -28.23 61.43
C ASN A 83 -14.99 -28.25 62.60
N ASN A 84 -15.38 -29.46 63.05
CA ASN A 84 -15.36 -29.94 64.45
C ASN A 84 -16.15 -31.26 64.63
N SER A 85 -15.40 -32.35 64.88
CA SER A 85 -15.67 -33.39 65.89
C SER A 85 -16.94 -34.27 65.87
N ILE A 86 -17.90 -34.13 64.95
CA ILE A 86 -19.01 -35.09 64.81
C ILE A 86 -19.11 -35.53 63.35
N LYS A 87 -18.81 -36.80 63.10
CA LYS A 87 -18.72 -37.44 61.77
C LYS A 87 -20.05 -37.56 61.00
N GLN A 88 -21.08 -36.79 61.32
CA GLN A 88 -22.42 -37.04 60.78
C GLN A 88 -23.17 -35.88 60.10
N ASP A 89 -22.74 -34.61 60.18
CA ASP A 89 -23.48 -33.51 59.52
C ASP A 89 -22.58 -32.43 58.89
N SER A 90 -21.88 -32.74 57.79
CA SER A 90 -21.26 -31.71 56.94
C SER A 90 -22.26 -31.19 55.91
N LEU A 91 -22.56 -29.89 55.93
CA LEU A 91 -23.41 -29.25 54.91
C LEU A 91 -22.86 -29.47 53.50
N THR A 92 -23.71 -29.94 52.58
CA THR A 92 -23.35 -30.05 51.16
C THR A 92 -23.57 -28.70 50.47
N VAL A 93 -22.49 -28.06 50.04
CA VAL A 93 -22.56 -26.76 49.32
C VAL A 93 -22.26 -26.99 47.84
N ARG A 94 -23.16 -26.52 46.96
CA ARG A 94 -22.94 -26.46 45.51
C ARG A 94 -22.49 -25.06 45.13
N MET A 95 -21.27 -24.93 44.63
CA MET A 95 -20.74 -23.66 44.13
C MET A 95 -21.17 -23.45 42.68
N VAL A 96 -21.60 -22.23 42.36
CA VAL A 96 -21.86 -21.75 41.00
C VAL A 96 -20.99 -20.52 40.79
N SER A 97 -20.02 -20.60 39.88
CA SER A 97 -19.19 -19.46 39.52
C SER A 97 -19.92 -18.58 38.51
N VAL A 98 -19.89 -17.26 38.72
CA VAL A 98 -20.46 -16.27 37.81
C VAL A 98 -19.31 -15.55 37.12
N ALA A 99 -19.13 -15.79 35.83
CA ALA A 99 -18.08 -15.19 35.01
C ALA A 99 -18.46 -13.78 34.50
N GLY A 100 -17.55 -13.13 33.76
CA GLY A 100 -17.86 -11.92 33.00
C GLY A 100 -18.73 -12.20 31.78
N TYR A 101 -19.08 -11.14 31.04
CA TYR A 101 -19.91 -11.22 29.84
C TYR A 101 -19.28 -12.07 28.74
N THR A 102 -20.09 -12.91 28.10
CA THR A 102 -19.74 -13.55 26.82
C THR A 102 -19.71 -12.52 25.69
N ASP A 103 -19.24 -12.91 24.50
CA ASP A 103 -19.22 -12.03 23.33
C ASP A 103 -20.64 -11.55 22.97
N GLU A 104 -21.63 -12.45 23.00
CA GLU A 104 -23.02 -12.13 22.69
C GLU A 104 -23.65 -11.21 23.74
N GLU A 105 -23.32 -11.41 25.02
CA GLU A 105 -23.78 -10.54 26.12
C GLU A 105 -23.17 -9.15 26.02
N LEU A 106 -21.87 -9.05 25.74
CA LEU A 106 -21.16 -7.78 25.60
C LEU A 106 -21.68 -7.00 24.38
N GLU A 107 -21.86 -7.65 23.23
CA GLU A 107 -22.43 -7.04 22.04
C GLU A 107 -23.86 -6.52 22.30
N SER A 108 -24.71 -7.32 22.95
CA SER A 108 -26.07 -6.91 23.30
C SER A 108 -26.11 -5.69 24.22
N ILE A 109 -25.13 -5.54 25.12
CA ILE A 109 -25.05 -4.43 26.05
C ILE A 109 -24.51 -3.17 25.38
N LEU A 110 -23.45 -3.27 24.59
CA LEU A 110 -22.84 -2.14 23.88
C LEU A 110 -23.77 -1.58 22.79
N ALA A 111 -24.56 -2.44 22.13
CA ALA A 111 -25.55 -2.01 21.14
C ALA A 111 -26.57 -0.99 21.69
N ARG A 112 -26.81 -0.97 23.00
CA ARG A 112 -27.73 -0.01 23.65
C ARG A 112 -27.24 1.43 23.59
N VAL A 113 -25.94 1.64 23.40
CA VAL A 113 -25.32 2.97 23.21
C VAL A 113 -24.77 3.15 21.80
N GLY A 114 -25.17 2.28 20.86
CA GLY A 114 -24.73 2.35 19.46
C GLY A 114 -23.26 2.00 19.23
N VAL A 115 -22.65 1.22 20.13
CA VAL A 115 -21.24 0.78 20.04
C VAL A 115 -21.19 -0.71 19.76
N THR A 116 -20.29 -1.15 18.89
CA THR A 116 -19.97 -2.57 18.67
C THR A 116 -18.67 -2.96 19.38
N PRO A 117 -18.46 -4.24 19.74
CA PRO A 117 -17.20 -4.67 20.34
C PRO A 117 -15.96 -4.36 19.48
N THR A 118 -16.11 -4.30 18.15
CA THR A 118 -15.04 -3.96 17.21
C THR A 118 -14.66 -2.48 17.23
N ASP A 119 -15.52 -1.60 17.74
CA ASP A 119 -15.23 -0.16 17.86
C ASP A 119 -14.35 0.16 19.08
N LEU A 120 -14.18 -0.80 20.00
CA LEU A 120 -13.36 -0.68 21.19
C LEU A 120 -11.93 -1.20 20.94
N PRO A 121 -10.89 -0.52 21.45
CA PRO A 121 -9.53 -1.06 21.45
C PRO A 121 -9.49 -2.43 22.13
N THR A 122 -8.67 -3.36 21.62
CA THR A 122 -8.61 -4.75 22.12
C THR A 122 -8.45 -4.85 23.63
N PRO A 123 -7.53 -4.11 24.30
CA PRO A 123 -7.38 -4.16 25.75
C PRO A 123 -8.64 -3.66 26.49
N VAL A 124 -9.32 -2.65 25.95
CA VAL A 124 -10.55 -2.09 26.54
C VAL A 124 -11.70 -3.08 26.40
N ARG A 125 -11.85 -3.71 25.23
CA ARG A 125 -12.88 -4.73 24.99
C ARG A 125 -12.80 -5.86 26.00
N GLU A 126 -11.61 -6.39 26.25
CA GLU A 126 -11.40 -7.43 27.26
C GLU A 126 -11.65 -6.90 28.67
N PHE A 127 -11.23 -5.68 28.97
CA PHE A 127 -11.44 -5.05 30.27
C PHE A 127 -12.92 -4.82 30.61
N VAL A 128 -13.76 -4.48 29.62
CA VAL A 128 -15.20 -4.25 29.80
C VAL A 128 -16.06 -5.51 29.79
N ARG A 129 -15.47 -6.71 29.63
CA ARG A 129 -16.21 -7.97 29.89
C ARG A 129 -16.68 -8.08 31.34
N ASN A 130 -16.04 -7.36 32.26
CA ASN A 130 -16.54 -7.29 33.62
C ASN A 130 -17.79 -6.39 33.67
N PRO A 131 -18.92 -6.88 34.21
CA PRO A 131 -20.16 -6.08 34.27
C PRO A 131 -20.01 -4.70 34.91
N ARG A 132 -19.14 -4.56 35.92
CA ARG A 132 -18.93 -3.29 36.63
C ARG A 132 -18.13 -2.30 35.80
N THR A 133 -17.03 -2.72 35.19
CA THR A 133 -16.23 -1.84 34.32
C THR A 133 -16.99 -1.50 33.04
N CYS A 134 -17.80 -2.44 32.52
CA CYS A 134 -18.76 -2.18 31.45
C CYS A 134 -19.71 -1.04 31.82
N SER A 135 -20.31 -1.07 33.00
CA SER A 135 -21.21 0.01 33.43
C SER A 135 -20.50 1.37 33.54
N VAL A 136 -19.24 1.38 33.98
CA VAL A 136 -18.41 2.60 34.04
C VAL A 136 -18.15 3.10 32.61
N ALA A 137 -17.77 2.22 31.70
CA ALA A 137 -17.53 2.56 30.29
C ALA A 137 -18.78 3.17 29.63
N LEU A 138 -19.95 2.53 29.80
CA LEU A 138 -21.23 3.03 29.29
C LEU A 138 -21.60 4.39 29.89
N ASN A 139 -21.34 4.59 31.19
CA ASN A 139 -21.55 5.88 31.84
C ASN A 139 -20.64 6.95 31.23
N LEU A 140 -19.35 6.67 31.03
CA LEU A 140 -18.39 7.63 30.49
C LEU A 140 -18.70 8.04 29.07
N VAL A 141 -19.05 7.08 28.20
CA VAL A 141 -19.47 7.36 26.82
C VAL A 141 -20.64 8.33 26.81
N ASN A 142 -21.65 8.10 27.66
CA ASN A 142 -22.84 8.96 27.74
C ASN A 142 -22.58 10.31 28.42
N ARG A 143 -21.86 10.33 29.54
CA ARG A 143 -21.65 11.52 30.38
C ARG A 143 -20.66 12.50 29.76
N LEU A 144 -19.61 11.99 29.13
CA LEU A 144 -18.50 12.78 28.60
C LEU A 144 -18.52 12.86 27.07
N SER A 145 -19.54 12.29 26.43
CA SER A 145 -19.71 12.22 24.97
C SER A 145 -18.45 11.68 24.26
N LEU A 146 -17.81 10.68 24.87
CA LEU A 146 -16.59 10.08 24.34
C LEU A 146 -16.91 9.17 23.17
N GLN A 147 -16.02 9.14 22.19
CA GLN A 147 -16.04 8.09 21.17
C GLN A 147 -15.56 6.76 21.78
N ALA A 148 -16.03 5.63 21.24
CA ALA A 148 -15.68 4.30 21.75
C ALA A 148 -14.15 4.06 21.76
N ASN A 149 -13.45 4.56 20.73
CA ASN A 149 -11.99 4.50 20.60
C ASN A 149 -11.22 5.51 21.47
N GLU A 150 -11.91 6.32 22.29
CA GLU A 150 -11.30 7.21 23.29
C GLU A 150 -11.33 6.62 24.70
N LEU A 151 -11.95 5.45 24.87
CA LEU A 151 -11.86 4.69 26.10
C LEU A 151 -10.48 4.06 26.20
N THR A 152 -9.92 4.08 27.40
CA THR A 152 -8.64 3.48 27.75
C THR A 152 -8.77 2.76 29.08
N VAL A 153 -7.94 1.74 29.31
CA VAL A 153 -7.99 0.96 30.55
C VAL A 153 -7.70 1.85 31.76
N GLU A 154 -6.75 2.79 31.64
CA GLU A 154 -6.35 3.70 32.70
C GLU A 154 -7.48 4.64 33.12
N ARG A 155 -8.20 5.20 32.14
CA ARG A 155 -9.36 6.04 32.41
C ARG A 155 -10.49 5.25 33.07
N LEU A 156 -10.72 4.03 32.59
CA LEU A 156 -11.71 3.14 33.19
C LEU A 156 -11.33 2.75 34.62
N LEU A 157 -10.06 2.48 34.92
CA LEU A 157 -9.57 2.23 36.27
C LEU A 157 -9.80 3.43 37.19
N LEU A 158 -9.44 4.64 36.74
CA LEU A 158 -9.65 5.87 37.51
C LEU A 158 -11.13 6.12 37.82
N GLU A 159 -12.00 6.04 36.82
CA GLU A 159 -13.42 6.32 36.96
C GLU A 159 -14.17 5.18 37.67
N HIS A 160 -13.73 3.93 37.49
CA HIS A 160 -14.23 2.79 38.26
C HIS A 160 -14.02 3.02 39.76
N TRP A 161 -12.86 3.53 40.15
CA TRP A 161 -12.60 3.83 41.55
C TRP A 161 -13.46 4.97 42.10
N LYS A 162 -13.59 6.08 41.36
CA LYS A 162 -14.45 7.21 41.77
C LYS A 162 -15.89 6.77 42.00
N GLN A 163 -16.46 6.03 41.04
CA GLN A 163 -17.82 5.51 41.15
C GLN A 163 -17.97 4.59 42.37
N ARG A 164 -16.96 3.79 42.70
CA ARG A 164 -17.01 2.87 43.84
C ARG A 164 -16.98 3.59 45.18
N LEU A 165 -16.26 4.70 45.29
CA LEU A 165 -16.30 5.57 46.47
C LEU A 165 -17.67 6.24 46.64
N GLU A 166 -18.30 6.65 45.54
CA GLU A 166 -19.66 7.22 45.56
C GLU A 166 -20.71 6.17 45.96
N GLU A 167 -20.64 4.95 45.44
CA GLU A 167 -21.59 3.86 45.71
C GLU A 167 -21.53 3.36 47.17
N ARG A 168 -20.33 3.35 47.78
CA ARG A 168 -20.11 2.71 49.09
C ARG A 168 -20.04 3.70 50.26
N GLY A 169 -19.97 5.01 50.02
CA GLY A 169 -20.13 6.06 51.04
C GLY A 169 -19.38 5.79 52.35
N ASP A 170 -20.10 5.82 53.48
CA ASP A 170 -19.58 5.63 54.85
C ASP A 170 -18.99 4.23 55.16
N LEU A 171 -19.10 3.27 54.24
CA LEU A 171 -18.59 1.89 54.42
C LEU A 171 -17.12 1.72 53.98
N ILE A 172 -16.56 2.70 53.25
CA ILE A 172 -15.14 2.74 52.85
C ILE A 172 -14.48 3.95 53.50
N GLY A 173 -13.38 3.73 54.20
CA GLY A 173 -12.67 4.80 54.92
C GLY A 173 -11.66 5.58 54.07
N HIS A 174 -11.27 5.05 52.92
CA HIS A 174 -10.36 5.72 51.97
C HIS A 174 -11.11 6.74 51.12
N ASN A 175 -10.56 7.94 50.99
CA ASN A 175 -10.94 8.86 49.92
C ASN A 175 -10.04 8.64 48.67
N ILE A 176 -10.31 9.39 47.59
CA ILE A 176 -9.54 9.32 46.34
C ILE A 176 -8.04 9.52 46.61
N GLN A 177 -7.68 10.51 47.44
CA GLN A 177 -6.29 10.82 47.73
C GLN A 177 -5.57 9.70 48.50
N ASP A 178 -6.26 9.04 49.42
CA ASP A 178 -5.71 7.91 50.17
C ASP A 178 -5.42 6.71 49.29
N PHE A 179 -6.31 6.44 48.35
CA PHE A 179 -6.15 5.35 47.41
C PHE A 179 -5.02 5.59 46.42
N GLU A 180 -4.93 6.81 45.87
CA GLU A 180 -3.77 7.20 45.06
C GLU A 180 -2.47 7.08 45.85
N ASN A 181 -2.45 7.53 47.12
CA ASN A 181 -1.29 7.39 48.00
C ASN A 181 -0.91 5.92 48.20
N LEU A 182 -1.88 5.04 48.41
CA LEU A 182 -1.68 3.60 48.56
C LEU A 182 -1.04 3.00 47.29
N LEU A 183 -1.63 3.25 46.11
CA LEU A 183 -1.12 2.73 44.84
C LEU A 183 0.28 3.28 44.53
N ARG A 184 0.54 4.57 44.76
CA ARG A 184 1.87 5.17 44.58
C ARG A 184 2.90 4.57 45.52
N SER A 185 2.52 4.33 46.78
CA SER A 185 3.43 3.74 47.76
C SER A 185 3.77 2.28 47.42
N HIS A 186 2.81 1.52 46.88
CA HIS A 186 3.06 0.19 46.33
C HIS A 186 3.88 0.23 45.04
N ALA A 187 3.64 1.20 44.15
CA ALA A 187 4.41 1.39 42.93
C ALA A 187 5.89 1.71 43.26
N HIS A 188 6.15 2.55 44.25
CA HIS A 188 7.50 2.79 44.79
C HIS A 188 8.15 1.51 45.32
N THR A 189 7.42 0.75 46.15
CA THR A 189 7.94 -0.50 46.72
C THR A 189 8.27 -1.52 45.62
N TRP A 190 7.47 -1.55 44.57
CA TRP A 190 7.68 -2.39 43.40
C TRP A 190 8.90 -1.93 42.57
N LEU A 191 9.12 -0.62 42.40
CA LEU A 191 10.34 -0.10 41.74
C LEU A 191 11.62 -0.50 42.48
N ASP A 192 11.61 -0.45 43.81
CA ASP A 192 12.76 -0.86 44.62
C ASP A 192 13.02 -2.38 44.56
N HIS A 193 11.96 -3.18 44.41
CA HIS A 193 12.02 -4.64 44.41
C HIS A 193 11.05 -5.27 43.38
N PRO A 194 11.38 -5.22 42.08
CA PRO A 194 10.48 -5.73 41.03
C PRO A 194 10.15 -7.21 41.20
N ASN A 195 8.93 -7.61 40.82
CA ASN A 195 8.40 -8.98 40.91
C ASN A 195 8.30 -9.59 42.32
N LYS A 196 8.53 -8.80 43.38
CA LYS A 196 8.31 -9.25 44.76
C LYS A 196 6.87 -8.95 45.19
N PRO A 197 6.08 -9.96 45.60
CA PRO A 197 4.74 -9.73 46.14
C PRO A 197 4.77 -8.85 47.38
N PHE A 198 3.75 -8.01 47.55
CA PHE A 198 3.55 -7.17 48.72
C PHE A 198 3.08 -8.02 49.90
N ASN A 199 3.67 -7.79 51.08
CA ASN A 199 3.20 -8.44 52.30
C ASN A 199 1.89 -7.80 52.74
N ARG A 200 0.86 -8.62 52.91
CA ARG A 200 -0.47 -8.19 53.33
C ARG A 200 -0.45 -7.48 54.66
N ASP A 201 0.37 -7.88 55.62
CA ASP A 201 0.41 -7.25 56.95
C ASP A 201 1.00 -5.83 56.91
N ASN A 202 1.80 -5.52 55.90
CA ASN A 202 2.45 -4.22 55.74
C ASN A 202 1.54 -3.20 55.01
N TRP A 203 0.37 -3.61 54.51
CA TRP A 203 -0.55 -2.70 53.78
C TRP A 203 -0.97 -1.48 54.61
N ILE A 204 -1.02 -1.65 55.94
CA ILE A 204 -1.33 -0.60 56.92
C ILE A 204 -0.33 0.56 56.82
N ASP A 205 0.94 0.25 56.54
CA ASP A 205 1.99 1.24 56.39
C ASP A 205 1.79 2.12 55.14
N HIS A 206 1.03 1.63 54.16
CA HIS A 206 0.77 2.31 52.88
C HIS A 206 -0.58 3.05 52.85
N SER A 207 -1.44 2.89 53.86
CA SER A 207 -2.78 3.51 53.90
C SER A 207 -2.82 4.81 54.73
N GLY A 208 -3.10 5.94 54.07
CA GLY A 208 -3.33 7.23 54.72
C GLY A 208 -4.60 7.26 55.58
N ALA A 209 -5.63 6.52 55.17
CA ALA A 209 -6.91 6.43 55.89
C ALA A 209 -6.73 5.80 57.27
N ILE A 210 -6.02 4.66 57.36
CA ILE A 210 -5.79 3.96 58.62
C ILE A 210 -4.97 4.80 59.60
N ARG A 211 -3.96 5.53 59.12
CA ARG A 211 -3.16 6.43 59.95
C ARG A 211 -4.00 7.54 60.59
N ARG A 212 -5.10 7.95 59.96
CA ARG A 212 -6.01 8.98 60.51
C ARG A 212 -7.03 8.45 61.52
N THR A 213 -7.45 7.19 61.40
CA THR A 213 -8.62 6.64 62.12
C THR A 213 -8.29 5.53 63.12
N GLY A 214 -7.04 5.05 63.17
CA GLY A 214 -6.60 4.06 64.18
C GLY A 214 -7.00 2.61 63.90
N GLY A 215 -7.29 2.26 62.64
CA GLY A 215 -7.25 0.89 62.12
C GLY A 215 -8.46 -0.01 62.39
N ARG A 216 -9.41 0.36 63.26
CA ARG A 216 -10.67 -0.39 63.41
C ARG A 216 -11.65 0.05 62.31
N ASN A 217 -12.11 -0.91 61.49
CA ASN A 217 -13.07 -0.80 60.36
C ASN A 217 -12.51 -0.72 58.91
N HIS A 218 -11.21 -0.91 58.66
CA HIS A 218 -10.64 -0.80 57.29
C HIS A 218 -10.33 -2.14 56.58
N TYR A 219 -10.64 -3.30 57.18
CA TYR A 219 -10.45 -4.60 56.51
C TYR A 219 -11.33 -4.77 55.25
N ASN A 220 -12.48 -4.08 55.20
CA ASN A 220 -13.32 -4.00 54.02
C ASN A 220 -12.61 -3.24 52.89
N ASP A 221 -11.91 -2.15 53.20
CA ASP A 221 -11.14 -1.36 52.22
C ASP A 221 -10.07 -2.22 51.54
N LEU A 222 -9.27 -2.96 52.31
CA LEU A 222 -8.26 -3.86 51.73
C LEU A 222 -8.90 -4.95 50.87
N THR A 223 -10.00 -5.55 51.33
CA THR A 223 -10.71 -6.61 50.58
C THR A 223 -11.32 -6.07 49.27
N GLU A 224 -11.79 -4.82 49.26
CA GLU A 224 -12.27 -4.13 48.05
C GLU A 224 -11.14 -3.84 47.05
N ILE A 225 -9.92 -3.60 47.53
CA ILE A 225 -8.74 -3.31 46.71
C ILE A 225 -8.09 -4.63 46.22
N GLU A 226 -8.02 -5.66 47.08
CA GLU A 226 -7.49 -7.02 46.81
C GLU A 226 -8.35 -7.82 45.83
N GLU A 227 -9.69 -7.70 45.92
CA GLU A 227 -10.64 -8.42 45.06
C GLU A 227 -11.29 -7.48 44.00
N GLY A 228 -10.78 -6.24 43.90
CA GLY A 228 -11.11 -5.28 42.86
C GLY A 228 -10.36 -5.56 41.55
N ARG A 229 -10.27 -4.55 40.68
CA ARG A 229 -9.48 -4.64 39.43
C ARG A 229 -8.02 -4.21 39.59
N PHE A 230 -7.57 -3.87 40.80
CA PHE A 230 -6.28 -3.23 41.05
C PHE A 230 -5.19 -4.20 41.54
N LEU A 231 -5.52 -5.05 42.52
CA LEU A 231 -4.60 -6.03 43.10
C LEU A 231 -5.14 -7.46 42.92
N THR A 232 -4.28 -8.45 43.10
CA THR A 232 -4.65 -9.86 43.12
C THR A 232 -3.83 -10.62 44.16
N ILE A 233 -4.44 -11.63 44.79
CA ILE A 233 -3.80 -12.46 45.82
C ILE A 233 -2.96 -13.54 45.12
N THR A 234 -1.67 -13.59 45.45
CA THR A 234 -0.70 -14.51 44.78
C THR A 234 -0.91 -15.98 45.14
N SER A 235 -1.30 -16.27 46.38
CA SER A 235 -1.83 -17.57 46.79
C SER A 235 -2.64 -17.41 48.09
N ALA A 236 -3.69 -18.20 48.28
CA ALA A 236 -4.58 -18.08 49.45
C ALA A 236 -3.86 -18.28 50.80
N ASP A 237 -2.71 -18.97 50.80
CA ASP A 237 -1.95 -19.34 51.99
C ASP A 237 -0.73 -18.43 52.27
N SER A 238 -0.31 -17.57 51.32
CA SER A 238 0.95 -16.82 51.44
C SER A 238 0.86 -15.47 52.14
N GLY A 239 -0.35 -14.94 52.36
CA GLY A 239 -0.52 -13.60 52.96
C GLY A 239 0.12 -12.49 52.12
N THR A 240 0.20 -12.67 50.80
CA THR A 240 0.84 -11.72 49.87
C THR A 240 -0.04 -11.39 48.66
N TYR A 241 0.01 -10.15 48.20
CA TYR A 241 -0.72 -9.67 47.02
C TYR A 241 0.21 -8.96 46.03
N GLN A 242 -0.22 -8.78 44.79
CA GLN A 242 0.53 -8.05 43.74
C GLN A 242 -0.43 -7.24 42.86
N PHE A 243 0.10 -6.34 42.03
CA PHE A 243 -0.70 -5.65 41.02
C PHE A 243 -1.26 -6.64 39.98
N GLN A 244 -2.48 -6.39 39.50
CA GLN A 244 -2.95 -7.03 38.26
C GLN A 244 -2.12 -6.51 37.08
N GLN A 245 -2.00 -7.31 36.02
CA GLN A 245 -1.15 -7.00 34.87
C GLN A 245 -1.53 -5.64 34.25
N GLU A 246 -2.83 -5.36 34.15
CA GLU A 246 -3.37 -4.13 33.55
C GLU A 246 -3.30 -2.93 34.50
N THR A 247 -3.08 -3.14 35.80
CA THR A 247 -3.02 -2.05 36.81
C THR A 247 -1.61 -1.53 37.02
N LEU A 248 -0.58 -2.35 36.80
CA LEU A 248 0.80 -1.96 37.04
C LEU A 248 1.21 -0.70 36.25
N PRO A 249 0.93 -0.58 34.93
CA PRO A 249 1.21 0.65 34.18
C PRO A 249 0.47 1.87 34.74
N PHE A 250 -0.80 1.71 35.14
CA PHE A 250 -1.60 2.77 35.76
C PHE A 250 -1.01 3.25 37.10
N ALA A 251 -0.63 2.32 37.99
CA ALA A 251 -0.07 2.66 39.30
C ALA A 251 1.30 3.35 39.20
N LEU A 252 2.16 2.89 38.27
CA LEU A 252 3.42 3.55 37.98
C LEU A 252 3.21 4.90 37.28
N GLY A 253 2.20 5.03 36.42
CA GLY A 253 1.80 6.30 35.82
C GLY A 253 1.32 7.33 36.85
N LEU A 254 0.56 6.91 37.88
CA LEU A 254 0.18 7.75 39.01
C LEU A 254 1.39 8.24 39.81
N LEU A 255 2.41 7.40 39.95
CA LEU A 255 3.65 7.77 40.62
C LEU A 255 4.43 8.81 39.80
N VAL A 256 4.65 8.54 38.51
CA VAL A 256 5.35 9.44 37.58
C VAL A 256 4.68 10.82 37.54
N THR A 257 3.36 10.86 37.37
CA THR A 257 2.61 12.13 37.35
C THR A 257 2.72 12.88 38.67
N HIS A 258 2.63 12.20 39.82
CA HIS A 258 2.80 12.86 41.11
C HIS A 258 4.19 13.48 41.28
N GLU A 259 5.25 12.71 41.02
CA GLU A 259 6.63 13.21 41.16
C GLU A 259 6.86 14.40 40.22
N LEU A 260 6.45 14.31 38.96
CA LEU A 260 6.56 15.44 38.03
C LEU A 260 5.75 16.67 38.50
N LYS A 261 4.53 16.49 39.00
CA LYS A 261 3.72 17.59 39.54
C LYS A 261 4.44 18.27 40.72
N THR A 262 5.14 17.52 41.57
CA THR A 262 5.95 18.11 42.66
C THR A 262 7.20 18.85 42.15
N VAL A 263 7.84 18.34 41.09
CA VAL A 263 9.01 18.98 40.47
C VAL A 263 8.64 20.34 39.90
N TYR A 264 7.50 20.42 39.22
CA TYR A 264 7.00 21.64 38.60
C TYR A 264 6.47 22.69 39.59
N ASN A 265 6.30 22.34 40.86
CA ASN A 265 6.05 23.32 41.93
C ASN A 265 7.34 24.02 42.41
N ASN A 266 8.53 23.58 41.97
CA ASN A 266 9.80 24.21 42.32
C ASN A 266 10.19 25.29 41.29
N PRO A 267 10.93 26.35 41.70
CA PRO A 267 11.32 27.45 40.80
C PRO A 267 12.26 27.05 39.64
N ASN A 268 12.96 25.91 39.75
CA ASN A 268 13.86 25.38 38.72
C ASN A 268 13.63 23.87 38.57
N PRO A 269 12.63 23.46 37.77
CA PRO A 269 12.26 22.05 37.64
C PRO A 269 13.29 21.26 36.81
N HIS A 270 13.85 20.20 37.39
CA HIS A 270 14.71 19.22 36.69
C HIS A 270 13.89 17.97 36.31
N ALA A 271 12.88 18.16 35.46
CA ALA A 271 11.92 17.10 35.12
C ALA A 271 12.56 15.89 34.42
N ASP A 272 13.53 16.11 33.52
CA ASP A 272 14.22 15.02 32.79
C ASP A 272 15.02 14.10 33.69
N GLU A 273 15.72 14.66 34.68
CA GLU A 273 16.50 13.87 35.65
C GLU A 273 15.57 13.02 36.51
N GLN A 274 14.45 13.60 36.94
CA GLN A 274 13.45 12.91 37.75
C GLN A 274 12.73 11.83 36.96
N LEU A 275 12.37 12.09 35.69
CA LEU A 275 11.75 11.09 34.83
C LEU A 275 12.69 9.92 34.54
N ASN A 276 13.97 10.18 34.24
CA ASN A 276 14.96 9.12 34.07
C ASN A 276 15.15 8.31 35.36
N ARG A 277 15.19 8.96 36.52
CA ARG A 277 15.32 8.26 37.82
C ARG A 277 14.18 7.27 38.07
N ILE A 278 12.94 7.63 37.72
CA ILE A 278 11.77 6.76 37.91
C ILE A 278 11.72 5.64 36.86
N LEU A 279 12.15 5.94 35.63
CA LEU A 279 12.07 5.00 34.51
C LEU A 279 13.26 4.02 34.42
N ASP A 280 14.44 4.37 34.92
CA ASP A 280 15.64 3.53 34.87
C ASP A 280 15.45 2.12 35.46
N PRO A 281 14.79 1.93 36.62
CA PRO A 281 14.52 0.61 37.19
C PRO A 281 13.62 -0.26 36.31
N VAL A 282 12.79 0.35 35.45
CA VAL A 282 11.81 -0.36 34.62
C VAL A 282 12.24 -0.55 33.17
N ARG A 283 13.35 0.06 32.73
CA ARG A 283 13.89 -0.10 31.36
C ARG A 283 14.27 -1.55 30.99
N GLY A 284 14.49 -2.42 31.98
CA GLY A 284 14.74 -3.85 31.77
C GLY A 284 13.49 -4.73 31.68
N PHE A 285 12.29 -4.14 31.86
CA PHE A 285 11.01 -4.81 31.71
C PHE A 285 10.31 -4.17 30.50
N ASP A 286 9.80 -4.96 29.56
CA ASP A 286 9.20 -4.49 28.29
C ASP A 286 7.86 -3.73 28.47
N MET A 287 7.71 -2.87 29.49
CA MET A 287 6.47 -2.13 29.83
C MET A 287 6.64 -0.61 29.89
N VAL A 288 7.84 -0.07 29.62
CA VAL A 288 8.11 1.38 29.73
C VAL A 288 7.13 2.21 28.89
N ALA A 289 6.78 1.71 27.70
CA ALA A 289 5.84 2.39 26.81
C ALA A 289 4.43 2.51 27.40
N GLU A 290 3.94 1.45 28.03
CA GLU A 290 2.65 1.40 28.70
C GLU A 290 2.62 2.35 29.92
N ILE A 291 3.70 2.37 30.72
CA ILE A 291 3.80 3.28 31.89
C ILE A 291 3.76 4.74 31.46
N ILE A 292 4.55 5.13 30.45
CA ILE A 292 4.58 6.52 29.99
C ILE A 292 3.24 6.89 29.35
N ALA A 293 2.62 5.98 28.57
CA ALA A 293 1.29 6.23 28.01
C ALA A 293 0.21 6.43 29.08
N ALA A 294 0.25 5.63 30.15
CA ALA A 294 -0.62 5.80 31.31
C ALA A 294 -0.38 7.16 32.00
N ALA A 295 0.88 7.55 32.19
CA ALA A 295 1.24 8.85 32.78
C ALA A 295 0.74 10.03 31.92
N VAL A 296 0.92 9.97 30.59
CA VAL A 296 0.38 10.97 29.65
C VAL A 296 -1.14 11.05 29.79
N GLY A 297 -1.83 9.91 29.79
CA GLY A 297 -3.27 9.85 29.95
C GLY A 297 -3.78 10.51 31.23
N LEU A 298 -3.18 10.15 32.36
CA LEU A 298 -3.50 10.73 33.67
C LEU A 298 -3.25 12.25 33.69
N ALA A 299 -2.11 12.69 33.16
CA ALA A 299 -1.78 14.11 33.07
C ALA A 299 -2.73 14.89 32.14
N CYS A 300 -3.23 14.26 31.07
CA CYS A 300 -4.22 14.87 30.17
C CYS A 300 -5.61 14.99 30.82
N ILE A 301 -6.00 14.03 31.67
CA ILE A 301 -7.29 14.04 32.36
C ILE A 301 -7.32 15.03 33.53
N ASP A 302 -6.22 15.19 34.27
CA ASP A 302 -6.10 16.14 35.39
C ASP A 302 -6.00 17.59 34.87
N ASP A 303 -7.04 18.41 35.08
CA ASP A 303 -7.06 19.84 34.70
C ASP A 303 -5.93 20.64 35.39
N ASP A 304 -5.60 20.29 36.63
CA ASP A 304 -4.61 21.00 37.47
C ASP A 304 -3.15 20.59 37.16
N PHE A 305 -2.94 19.69 36.20
CA PHE A 305 -1.60 19.26 35.84
C PHE A 305 -0.86 20.34 35.01
N PRO A 306 0.41 20.69 35.33
CA PRO A 306 1.15 21.71 34.58
C PRO A 306 1.33 21.36 33.10
N GLN A 307 1.13 22.33 32.21
CA GLN A 307 1.27 22.15 30.75
C GLN A 307 2.69 21.70 30.35
N SER A 308 3.73 22.30 30.95
CA SER A 308 5.13 21.89 30.75
C SER A 308 5.37 20.42 31.15
N GLY A 309 4.71 19.95 32.21
CA GLY A 309 4.79 18.54 32.61
C GLY A 309 4.12 17.60 31.61
N ARG A 310 3.00 18.01 30.99
CA ARG A 310 2.37 17.22 29.91
C ARG A 310 3.30 17.10 28.71
N LEU A 311 3.94 18.20 28.34
CA LEU A 311 4.90 18.27 27.23
C LEU A 311 6.09 17.33 27.45
N ASP A 312 6.70 17.32 28.63
CA ASP A 312 7.82 16.41 28.93
C ASP A 312 7.42 14.93 28.86
N LEU A 313 6.22 14.58 29.34
CA LEU A 313 5.71 13.22 29.26
C LEU A 313 5.47 12.77 27.82
N ILE A 314 4.87 13.63 26.99
CA ILE A 314 4.65 13.32 25.57
C ILE A 314 5.99 13.19 24.85
N ARG A 315 6.97 14.07 25.15
CA ARG A 315 8.32 13.99 24.59
C ARG A 315 9.01 12.68 24.96
N ALA A 316 8.94 12.30 26.24
CA ALA A 316 9.52 11.05 26.72
C ALA A 316 8.89 9.81 26.08
N TRP A 317 7.57 9.84 25.81
CA TRP A 317 6.90 8.76 25.08
C TRP A 317 7.40 8.65 23.65
N LEU A 318 7.52 9.78 22.94
CA LEU A 318 8.01 9.79 21.58
C LEU A 318 9.44 9.21 21.52
N GLU A 319 10.31 9.53 22.46
CA GLU A 319 11.70 9.06 22.49
C GLU A 319 11.88 7.53 22.63
N LEU A 320 10.81 6.79 22.95
CA LEU A 320 10.83 5.33 23.07
C LEU A 320 11.12 4.61 21.73
N GLN A 321 11.65 3.39 21.83
CA GLN A 321 11.84 2.49 20.69
C GLN A 321 10.85 1.34 20.77
N ASN A 322 10.40 0.83 19.62
CA ASN A 322 9.54 -0.35 19.50
C ASN A 322 8.23 -0.27 20.31
N VAL A 323 7.49 0.84 20.13
CA VAL A 323 6.17 1.02 20.77
C VAL A 323 5.14 0.10 20.10
N SER A 324 4.33 -0.61 20.89
CA SER A 324 3.27 -1.47 20.36
C SER A 324 2.11 -0.66 19.76
N ASN A 325 1.34 -1.27 18.85
CA ASN A 325 0.16 -0.63 18.25
C ASN A 325 -0.88 -0.24 19.31
N GLU A 326 -1.07 -1.08 20.34
CA GLU A 326 -2.01 -0.83 21.43
C GLU A 326 -1.61 0.41 22.26
N THR A 327 -0.31 0.58 22.50
CA THR A 327 0.21 1.76 23.21
C THR A 327 0.04 3.03 22.37
N PHE A 328 0.20 2.91 21.05
CA PHE A 328 -0.02 4.01 20.10
C PHE A 328 -1.48 4.47 20.07
N GLU A 329 -2.44 3.53 20.00
CA GLU A 329 -3.88 3.81 20.10
C GLU A 329 -4.24 4.49 21.43
N THR A 330 -3.62 4.05 22.52
CA THR A 330 -3.83 4.63 23.86
C THR A 330 -3.44 6.11 23.91
N ILE A 331 -2.28 6.50 23.34
CA ILE A 331 -1.90 7.92 23.24
C ILE A 331 -2.86 8.70 22.34
N ALA A 332 -3.27 8.12 21.21
CA ALA A 332 -4.19 8.77 20.27
C ALA A 332 -5.51 9.17 20.95
N ALA A 333 -6.03 8.36 21.88
CA ALA A 333 -7.24 8.65 22.64
C ALA A 333 -7.18 9.96 23.44
N TYR A 334 -5.99 10.35 23.94
CA TYR A 334 -5.83 11.53 24.79
C TYR A 334 -5.63 12.84 24.02
N ILE A 335 -5.38 12.79 22.71
CA ILE A 335 -5.23 13.98 21.86
C ILE A 335 -6.53 14.81 21.87
N SER A 336 -7.68 14.16 21.79
CA SER A 336 -9.00 14.80 21.88
C SER A 336 -9.22 15.53 23.21
N ALA A 337 -8.59 15.05 24.29
CA ALA A 337 -8.74 15.61 25.63
C ALA A 337 -7.88 16.87 25.82
N ARG A 338 -6.63 16.88 25.33
CA ARG A 338 -5.67 18.00 25.47
C ARG A 338 -4.88 18.25 24.17
N PRO A 339 -5.53 18.71 23.09
CA PRO A 339 -4.85 18.87 21.80
C PRO A 339 -3.67 19.86 21.88
N ASP A 340 -3.78 20.90 22.70
CA ASP A 340 -2.73 21.92 22.85
C ASP A 340 -1.39 21.34 23.32
N ALA A 341 -1.38 20.38 24.24
CA ALA A 341 -0.14 19.78 24.73
C ALA A 341 0.62 19.01 23.61
N PHE A 342 -0.12 18.37 22.71
CA PHE A 342 0.46 17.68 21.55
C PHE A 342 0.93 18.67 20.49
N LEU A 343 0.18 19.75 20.24
CA LEU A 343 0.59 20.81 19.33
C LEU A 343 1.84 21.53 19.83
N ASP A 344 1.92 21.85 21.12
CA ASP A 344 3.11 22.44 21.74
C ASP A 344 4.33 21.52 21.61
N THR A 345 4.14 20.20 21.74
CA THR A 345 5.21 19.21 21.53
C THR A 345 5.67 19.20 20.06
N ALA A 346 4.75 19.36 19.10
CA ALA A 346 5.11 19.47 17.69
C ALA A 346 5.94 20.73 17.38
N GLU A 347 5.72 21.82 18.14
CA GLU A 347 6.41 23.10 17.99
C GLU A 347 7.84 23.14 18.57
N LEU A 348 8.22 22.16 19.41
CA LEU A 348 9.54 22.12 20.04
C LEU A 348 10.68 21.99 19.01
N PRO A 349 11.83 22.67 19.21
CA PRO A 349 12.97 22.62 18.28
C PRO A 349 13.57 21.21 18.12
N GLU A 350 13.92 20.84 16.88
CA GLU A 350 14.62 19.58 16.56
C GLU A 350 16.11 19.65 16.94
N VAL A 351 16.54 18.79 17.87
CA VAL A 351 17.92 18.79 18.38
C VAL A 351 18.80 17.68 17.75
N ASN A 352 18.21 16.63 17.14
CA ASN A 352 18.97 15.51 16.55
C ASN A 352 18.20 14.69 15.47
N THR A 353 18.85 13.78 14.75
CA THR A 353 18.21 12.94 13.70
C THR A 353 17.08 12.06 14.25
N ARG A 354 17.19 11.60 15.49
CA ARG A 354 16.16 10.80 16.17
C ARG A 354 14.87 11.62 16.35
N SER A 355 14.97 12.92 16.64
CA SER A 355 13.84 13.83 16.80
C SER A 355 13.01 14.05 15.52
N LEU A 356 13.55 13.78 14.33
CA LEU A 356 12.76 13.81 13.10
C LEU A 356 11.69 12.71 13.05
N GLY A 357 12.06 11.46 13.41
CA GLY A 357 11.11 10.34 13.44
C GLY A 357 10.01 10.53 14.50
N LEU A 358 10.35 11.20 15.60
CA LEU A 358 9.42 11.56 16.67
C LEU A 358 8.34 12.53 16.19
N ARG A 359 8.77 13.64 15.59
CA ARG A 359 7.84 14.66 15.09
C ARG A 359 6.95 14.08 13.99
N GLN A 360 7.48 13.26 13.09
CA GLN A 360 6.67 12.65 12.02
C GLN A 360 5.58 11.72 12.58
N SER A 361 5.91 10.92 13.60
CA SER A 361 4.93 10.05 14.28
C SER A 361 3.83 10.85 14.96
N LEU A 362 4.20 11.96 15.62
CA LEU A 362 3.24 12.88 16.26
C LEU A 362 2.33 13.59 15.23
N ILE A 363 2.87 14.04 14.10
CA ILE A 363 2.05 14.64 13.03
C ILE A 363 1.08 13.59 12.47
N GLY A 364 1.49 12.33 12.31
CA GLY A 364 0.60 11.24 11.91
C GLY A 364 -0.59 11.06 12.87
N LEU A 365 -0.33 11.09 14.18
CA LEU A 365 -1.38 11.05 15.22
C LEU A 365 -2.35 12.24 15.15
N LEU A 366 -1.81 13.46 14.98
CA LEU A 366 -2.62 14.66 14.84
C LEU A 366 -3.47 14.62 13.57
N VAL A 367 -2.93 14.12 12.46
CA VAL A 367 -3.68 13.90 11.21
C VAL A 367 -4.81 12.89 11.43
N TYR A 368 -4.54 11.79 12.14
CA TYR A 368 -5.55 10.77 12.45
C TYR A 368 -6.71 11.32 13.30
N LYS A 369 -6.44 12.23 14.24
CA LYS A 369 -7.46 12.82 15.13
C LYS A 369 -7.98 14.21 14.70
N ARG A 370 -7.53 14.76 13.56
CA ARG A 370 -7.83 16.15 13.15
C ARG A 370 -9.31 16.47 12.96
N ASP A 371 -10.15 15.45 12.72
CA ASP A 371 -11.59 15.60 12.52
C ASP A 371 -12.37 15.67 13.83
N HIS A 372 -11.74 15.31 14.95
CA HIS A 372 -12.36 15.49 16.26
C HIS A 372 -12.55 16.99 16.53
N PRO A 373 -13.75 17.47 16.91
CA PRO A 373 -14.07 18.90 16.97
C PRO A 373 -13.09 19.75 17.82
N ARG A 374 -12.65 19.22 18.97
CA ARG A 374 -11.66 19.90 19.83
C ARG A 374 -10.28 19.99 19.20
N VAL A 375 -9.84 18.92 18.53
CA VAL A 375 -8.52 18.85 17.88
C VAL A 375 -8.53 19.77 16.67
N SER A 376 -9.59 19.70 15.87
CA SER A 376 -9.83 20.60 14.74
C SER A 376 -9.76 22.07 15.16
N ALA A 377 -10.49 22.47 16.22
CA ALA A 377 -10.46 23.85 16.72
C ALA A 377 -9.05 24.29 17.18
N ALA A 378 -8.29 23.43 17.84
CA ALA A 378 -6.93 23.72 18.25
C ALA A 378 -5.98 23.89 17.04
N ILE A 379 -6.08 23.00 16.05
CA ILE A 379 -5.35 23.10 14.77
C ILE A 379 -5.70 24.42 14.07
N HIS A 380 -6.98 24.77 13.98
CA HIS A 380 -7.46 26.01 13.36
C HIS A 380 -6.77 27.26 13.91
N ASN A 381 -6.53 27.31 15.21
CA ASN A 381 -5.89 28.44 15.86
C ASN A 381 -4.37 28.50 15.63
N ARG A 382 -3.72 27.35 15.40
CA ARG A 382 -2.25 27.25 15.30
C ARG A 382 -1.71 27.38 13.89
N LEU A 383 -2.36 26.77 12.89
CA LEU A 383 -1.78 26.66 11.54
C LEU A 383 -1.48 28.01 10.86
N PRO A 384 -2.32 29.07 10.99
CA PRO A 384 -1.99 30.36 10.40
C PRO A 384 -0.67 30.94 10.93
N GLN A 385 -0.41 30.76 12.22
CA GLN A 385 0.84 31.18 12.85
C GLN A 385 2.00 30.33 12.36
N TRP A 386 1.85 29.00 12.30
CA TRP A 386 2.88 28.08 11.81
C TRP A 386 3.33 28.41 10.38
N LEU A 387 2.36 28.65 9.50
CA LEU A 387 2.60 29.01 8.10
C LEU A 387 3.32 30.37 7.95
N GLY A 388 3.07 31.31 8.87
CA GLY A 388 3.66 32.65 8.85
C GLY A 388 5.01 32.83 9.57
N ARG A 389 5.62 31.76 10.10
CA ARG A 389 6.91 31.83 10.81
C ARG A 389 8.07 32.08 9.86
N TRP A 390 9.02 32.94 10.25
CA TRP A 390 10.27 33.17 9.51
C TRP A 390 11.42 33.52 10.47
N SER A 391 12.68 33.32 10.05
CA SER A 391 13.85 33.59 10.91
C SER A 391 15.01 34.26 10.16
N ARG A 392 15.77 35.10 10.88
CA ARG A 392 17.05 35.68 10.41
C ARG A 392 18.24 34.72 10.46
N LYS A 393 18.14 33.63 11.23
CA LYS A 393 19.20 32.62 11.31
C LYS A 393 19.32 31.84 9.99
N ALA A 394 20.53 31.52 9.56
CA ALA A 394 20.84 30.70 8.39
C ALA A 394 21.17 29.26 8.80
N GLN A 395 20.80 28.27 7.98
CA GLN A 395 20.99 26.84 8.30
C GLN A 395 22.46 26.53 8.52
N VAL A 396 22.75 25.72 9.54
CA VAL A 396 24.11 25.25 9.84
C VAL A 396 24.50 24.17 8.83
N ILE A 397 25.29 24.54 7.82
CA ILE A 397 25.82 23.61 6.82
C ILE A 397 27.32 23.91 6.62
N GLY A 398 28.19 22.96 6.91
CA GLY A 398 29.63 23.08 6.63
C GLY A 398 30.47 23.69 7.77
N LYS A 399 31.67 24.18 7.45
CA LYS A 399 32.66 24.72 8.42
C LYS A 399 32.44 26.22 8.67
N GLY A 400 33.02 26.74 9.76
CA GLY A 400 32.71 28.04 10.37
C GLY A 400 32.70 29.27 9.46
N ASP A 401 33.67 29.43 8.54
CA ASP A 401 33.75 30.64 7.71
C ASP A 401 32.63 30.73 6.66
N GLU A 402 32.27 29.61 6.03
CA GLU A 402 31.13 29.54 5.09
C GLU A 402 29.81 29.80 5.83
N GLN A 403 29.70 29.34 7.08
CA GLN A 403 28.51 29.55 7.90
C GLN A 403 28.32 31.03 8.26
N ILE A 404 29.39 31.73 8.64
CA ILE A 404 29.35 33.17 8.95
C ILE A 404 28.96 33.97 7.69
N GLN A 405 29.54 33.63 6.53
CA GLN A 405 29.18 34.29 5.27
C GLN A 405 27.71 34.07 4.90
N ARG A 406 27.19 32.84 5.04
CA ARG A 406 25.76 32.55 4.81
C ARG A 406 24.85 33.30 5.77
N GLN A 407 25.22 33.38 7.05
CA GLN A 407 24.48 34.13 8.06
C GLN A 407 24.41 35.63 7.69
N ASN A 408 25.56 36.25 7.39
CA ASN A 408 25.61 37.66 7.01
C ASN A 408 24.85 37.95 5.70
N ALA A 409 24.96 37.06 4.71
CA ALA A 409 24.23 37.19 3.45
C ALA A 409 22.71 37.13 3.67
N ARG A 410 22.23 36.20 4.52
CA ARG A 410 20.82 36.08 4.86
C ARG A 410 20.30 37.32 5.60
N GLU A 411 21.03 37.80 6.61
CA GLU A 411 20.66 39.02 7.34
C GLU A 411 20.58 40.23 6.41
N THR A 412 21.53 40.37 5.49
CA THR A 412 21.55 41.45 4.51
C THR A 412 20.35 41.37 3.56
N GLN A 413 20.07 40.18 3.01
CA GLN A 413 18.92 39.95 2.13
C GLN A 413 17.59 40.31 2.80
N ILE A 414 17.39 39.86 4.05
CA ILE A 414 16.17 40.14 4.82
C ILE A 414 16.06 41.64 5.12
N ALA A 415 17.14 42.28 5.56
CA ALA A 415 17.15 43.71 5.86
C ALA A 415 16.84 44.55 4.62
N GLU A 416 17.38 44.18 3.45
CA GLU A 416 17.06 44.83 2.17
C GLU A 416 15.60 44.63 1.76
N ALA A 417 15.05 43.43 1.93
CA ALA A 417 13.65 43.14 1.60
C ALA A 417 12.70 43.95 2.51
N LEU A 418 12.92 43.91 3.83
CA LEU A 418 12.13 44.68 4.79
C LEU A 418 12.29 46.19 4.55
N GLY A 419 13.50 46.68 4.29
CA GLY A 419 13.77 48.10 4.06
C GLY A 419 13.06 48.71 2.84
N LYS A 420 12.56 47.88 1.91
CA LYS A 420 11.76 48.31 0.75
C LYS A 420 10.28 48.53 1.06
N PHE A 421 9.76 48.00 2.17
CA PHE A 421 8.36 48.15 2.54
C PHE A 421 8.02 49.59 2.92
N SER A 422 6.89 50.08 2.43
CA SER A 422 6.24 51.26 3.00
C SER A 422 5.76 50.98 4.43
N ARG A 423 5.37 52.03 5.16
CA ARG A 423 4.90 51.89 6.55
C ARG A 423 3.71 50.93 6.68
N SER A 424 2.70 51.06 5.82
CA SER A 424 1.52 50.19 5.83
C SER A 424 1.85 48.76 5.42
N GLU A 425 2.80 48.57 4.50
CA GLU A 425 3.28 47.23 4.12
C GLU A 425 4.03 46.54 5.26
N HIS A 426 4.81 47.30 6.04
CA HIS A 426 5.45 46.82 7.26
C HIS A 426 4.44 46.43 8.34
N GLU A 427 3.43 47.27 8.57
CA GLU A 427 2.36 47.01 9.53
C GLU A 427 1.62 45.71 9.15
N PHE A 428 1.26 45.53 7.87
CA PHE A 428 0.65 44.30 7.39
C PHE A 428 1.57 43.08 7.51
N PHE A 429 2.85 43.18 7.13
CA PHE A 429 3.80 42.07 7.24
C PHE A 429 3.96 41.61 8.70
N ASN A 430 4.07 42.54 9.64
CA ASN A 430 4.19 42.24 11.07
C ASN A 430 2.87 41.71 11.68
N GLU A 431 1.73 42.02 11.06
CA GLU A 431 0.44 41.44 11.44
C GLU A 431 0.40 39.96 11.05
N VAL A 432 0.73 39.64 9.78
CA VAL A 432 0.54 38.31 9.21
C VAL A 432 1.70 37.34 9.46
N CYS A 433 2.93 37.84 9.60
CA CYS A 433 4.14 37.02 9.75
C CYS A 433 4.74 37.17 11.15
N THR A 434 5.33 36.08 11.66
CA THR A 434 5.98 36.04 12.99
C THR A 434 7.46 35.72 12.87
N GLU A 435 8.33 36.61 13.36
CA GLU A 435 9.78 36.37 13.43
C GLU A 435 10.10 35.41 14.60
N VAL A 436 10.83 34.33 14.34
CA VAL A 436 11.30 33.36 15.34
C VAL A 436 12.83 33.33 15.45
N LEU A 437 13.33 33.04 16.65
CA LEU A 437 14.75 33.15 17.00
C LEU A 437 15.59 31.94 16.54
N ASP A 438 14.97 30.78 16.28
CA ASP A 438 15.62 29.52 15.88
C ASP A 438 15.03 28.94 14.57
N LEU A 439 15.88 28.32 13.75
CA LEU A 439 15.50 27.64 12.50
C LEU A 439 14.84 26.28 12.73
N THR A 440 15.11 25.63 13.85
CA THR A 440 14.60 24.28 14.17
C THR A 440 13.10 24.28 14.52
N GLU A 441 12.54 25.47 14.76
CA GLU A 441 11.11 25.78 14.93
C GLU A 441 10.36 25.91 13.58
N MET A 442 11.04 25.78 12.42
CA MET A 442 10.50 26.12 11.09
C MET A 442 9.86 24.98 10.29
N LYS A 443 9.96 23.71 10.70
CA LYS A 443 9.38 22.57 9.93
C LYS A 443 7.87 22.37 10.15
N LEU A 444 7.17 23.42 10.56
CA LEU A 444 5.74 23.38 10.83
C LEU A 444 4.89 23.70 9.59
N ASP A 445 5.49 24.21 8.51
CA ASP A 445 4.81 24.46 7.24
C ASP A 445 4.36 23.15 6.56
N ARG A 446 5.22 22.13 6.56
CA ARG A 446 4.86 20.77 6.12
C ARG A 446 3.81 20.15 7.03
N ALA A 447 3.94 20.29 8.35
CA ALA A 447 2.94 19.78 9.29
C ALA A 447 1.56 20.42 9.05
N ALA A 448 1.51 21.75 8.90
CA ALA A 448 0.31 22.50 8.56
C ALA A 448 -0.29 22.00 7.23
N THR A 449 0.56 21.80 6.21
CA THR A 449 0.15 21.25 4.92
C THR A 449 -0.56 19.90 5.06
N LEU A 450 0.02 18.96 5.81
CA LEU A 450 -0.57 17.62 6.02
C LEU A 450 -1.89 17.70 6.81
N LEU A 451 -1.98 18.59 7.81
CA LEU A 451 -3.19 18.77 8.62
C LEU A 451 -4.34 19.42 7.82
N MET A 452 -4.02 20.29 6.85
CA MET A 452 -5.00 20.92 5.95
C MET A 452 -5.50 20.00 4.82
N ALA A 453 -4.74 18.95 4.48
CA ALA A 453 -5.00 18.12 3.32
C ALA A 453 -6.38 17.43 3.38
N GLY A 454 -7.21 17.63 2.34
CA GLY A 454 -8.52 16.99 2.21
C GLY A 454 -9.64 17.62 3.06
N ARG A 455 -9.46 18.82 3.62
CA ARG A 455 -10.46 19.56 4.42
C ARG A 455 -10.73 20.94 3.83
N THR A 456 -11.70 21.66 4.38
CA THR A 456 -11.96 23.07 4.07
C THR A 456 -10.73 23.93 4.35
N GLN A 457 -10.39 24.85 3.45
CA GLN A 457 -9.17 25.65 3.50
C GLN A 457 -9.42 27.16 3.50
N ALA A 458 -10.65 27.63 3.28
CA ALA A 458 -10.91 29.06 3.15
C ALA A 458 -10.51 29.87 4.38
N HIS A 459 -10.73 29.34 5.59
CA HIS A 459 -10.31 29.97 6.84
C HIS A 459 -8.80 29.98 7.07
N TYR A 460 -8.02 29.18 6.33
CA TYR A 460 -6.55 29.21 6.37
C TYR A 460 -5.94 30.23 5.38
N ALA A 461 -6.75 31.00 4.65
CA ALA A 461 -6.26 32.01 3.70
C ALA A 461 -5.25 32.98 4.31
N TYR A 462 -5.45 33.36 5.58
CA TYR A 462 -4.50 34.20 6.32
C TYR A 462 -3.11 33.55 6.43
N GLY A 463 -3.06 32.26 6.79
CA GLY A 463 -1.82 31.49 6.86
C GLY A 463 -1.15 31.31 5.49
N LEU A 464 -1.93 31.04 4.44
CA LEU A 464 -1.39 30.91 3.07
C LEU A 464 -0.73 32.21 2.58
N VAL A 465 -1.35 33.35 2.90
CA VAL A 465 -0.81 34.68 2.58
C VAL A 465 0.44 34.96 3.43
N ALA A 466 0.38 34.71 4.73
CA ALA A 466 1.53 34.86 5.64
C ALA A 466 2.74 34.04 5.18
N TRP A 467 2.53 32.78 4.83
CA TRP A 467 3.57 31.91 4.28
C TRP A 467 4.20 32.48 3.01
N ALA A 468 3.39 32.99 2.08
CA ALA A 468 3.89 33.55 0.83
C ALA A 468 4.78 34.77 1.04
N TYR A 469 4.45 35.61 2.03
CA TYR A 469 5.25 36.78 2.41
C TYR A 469 6.52 36.39 3.17
N ALA A 470 6.43 35.50 4.16
CA ALA A 470 7.56 34.93 4.87
C ALA A 470 8.61 34.37 3.89
N GLN A 471 8.16 33.56 2.94
CA GLN A 471 9.00 32.99 1.89
C GLN A 471 9.60 34.03 0.93
N THR A 472 8.91 35.13 0.69
CA THR A 472 9.41 36.19 -0.20
C THR A 472 10.48 37.03 0.47
N VAL A 473 10.34 37.30 1.77
CA VAL A 473 11.27 38.12 2.56
C VAL A 473 12.49 37.30 3.01
N ALA A 474 12.25 36.12 3.58
CA ALA A 474 13.28 35.30 4.21
C ALA A 474 13.80 34.15 3.34
N GLY A 475 13.05 33.72 2.30
CA GLY A 475 13.45 32.64 1.39
C GLY A 475 13.84 31.37 2.16
N ASP A 476 12.87 30.68 2.75
CA ASP A 476 13.16 29.65 3.75
C ASP A 476 13.90 28.46 3.16
N ILE A 477 14.71 27.85 4.02
CA ILE A 477 15.78 26.92 3.63
C ILE A 477 15.25 25.49 3.41
N LEU A 478 14.05 25.20 3.92
CA LEU A 478 13.26 23.99 3.66
C LEU A 478 11.85 24.47 3.33
N ASP A 479 11.43 24.31 2.07
CA ASP A 479 10.19 24.89 1.55
C ASP A 479 9.16 23.78 1.26
N ALA A 480 8.06 23.73 2.02
CA ALA A 480 6.91 22.87 1.72
C ALA A 480 6.03 23.41 0.57
N ALA A 481 6.49 24.39 -0.21
CA ALA A 481 5.74 25.02 -1.30
C ALA A 481 5.09 24.04 -2.25
N ARG A 482 5.76 22.94 -2.58
CA ARG A 482 5.22 21.93 -3.51
C ARG A 482 4.02 21.25 -2.88
N GLU A 483 4.17 20.74 -1.67
CA GLU A 483 3.16 20.01 -0.93
C GLU A 483 1.96 20.94 -0.63
N LEU A 484 2.23 22.17 -0.19
CA LEU A 484 1.19 23.18 0.07
C LEU A 484 0.43 23.54 -1.20
N ALA A 485 1.13 23.72 -2.31
CA ALA A 485 0.49 23.94 -3.60
C ALA A 485 -0.38 22.75 -4.03
N TRP A 486 0.04 21.51 -3.78
CA TRP A 486 -0.79 20.34 -4.07
C TRP A 486 -2.04 20.29 -3.20
N VAL A 487 -1.92 20.55 -1.91
CA VAL A 487 -3.06 20.59 -0.98
C VAL A 487 -4.10 21.64 -1.40
N VAL A 488 -3.65 22.82 -1.84
CA VAL A 488 -4.54 23.89 -2.30
C VAL A 488 -5.15 23.56 -3.65
N ARG A 489 -4.35 23.14 -4.65
CA ARG A 489 -4.82 22.89 -6.02
C ARG A 489 -5.69 21.64 -6.17
N LEU A 490 -5.59 20.72 -5.20
CA LEU A 490 -6.37 19.49 -5.14
C LEU A 490 -7.47 19.53 -4.07
N ASN A 491 -7.75 20.70 -3.50
CA ASN A 491 -8.77 20.91 -2.47
C ASN A 491 -10.17 20.55 -3.00
N PRO A 492 -10.75 19.41 -2.58
CA PRO A 492 -12.01 18.94 -3.12
C PRO A 492 -13.23 19.63 -2.51
N VAL A 493 -13.06 20.45 -1.46
CA VAL A 493 -14.17 20.91 -0.60
C VAL A 493 -14.58 22.35 -0.89
N ASP A 494 -13.64 23.30 -0.81
CA ASP A 494 -13.96 24.75 -0.81
C ASP A 494 -12.91 25.60 -1.55
N HIS A 495 -12.33 25.08 -2.63
CA HIS A 495 -11.33 25.80 -3.42
C HIS A 495 -11.80 27.20 -3.88
N PRO A 496 -13.03 27.40 -4.43
CA PRO A 496 -13.49 28.73 -4.82
C PRO A 496 -13.54 29.74 -3.65
N GLN A 497 -13.96 29.28 -2.47
CA GLN A 497 -14.00 30.09 -1.25
C GLN A 497 -12.59 30.44 -0.78
N THR A 498 -11.65 29.49 -0.89
CA THR A 498 -10.23 29.71 -0.60
C THR A 498 -9.62 30.77 -1.52
N VAL A 499 -9.91 30.71 -2.83
CA VAL A 499 -9.50 31.74 -3.80
C VAL A 499 -10.04 33.11 -3.40
N GLN A 500 -11.33 33.20 -3.07
CA GLN A 500 -11.96 34.47 -2.68
C GLN A 500 -11.33 35.05 -1.41
N ALA A 501 -11.12 34.23 -0.38
CA ALA A 501 -10.54 34.66 0.89
C ALA A 501 -9.09 35.16 0.72
N VAL A 502 -8.26 34.46 -0.05
CA VAL A 502 -6.89 34.90 -0.36
C VAL A 502 -6.90 36.25 -1.11
N LYS A 503 -7.78 36.39 -2.12
CA LYS A 503 -7.90 37.64 -2.89
C LYS A 503 -8.35 38.82 -2.04
N GLN A 504 -9.24 38.60 -1.08
CA GLN A 504 -9.68 39.65 -0.16
C GLN A 504 -8.53 40.21 0.68
N LEU A 505 -7.61 39.36 1.15
CA LEU A 505 -6.47 39.77 1.97
C LEU A 505 -5.43 40.60 1.21
N ILE A 506 -5.28 40.36 -0.10
CA ILE A 506 -4.26 41.02 -0.94
C ILE A 506 -4.84 42.05 -1.91
N ASN A 507 -6.14 42.37 -1.81
CA ASN A 507 -6.84 43.24 -2.78
C ASN A 507 -6.27 44.66 -2.91
N TRP A 508 -5.57 45.14 -1.87
CA TRP A 508 -4.96 46.46 -1.81
C TRP A 508 -3.56 46.50 -2.43
N VAL A 509 -2.98 45.34 -2.78
CA VAL A 509 -1.66 45.23 -3.43
C VAL A 509 -1.81 45.60 -4.90
N THR A 510 -0.99 46.55 -5.36
CA THR A 510 -1.06 47.12 -6.72
C THR A 510 0.32 47.08 -7.39
N PRO A 511 0.43 47.32 -8.71
CA PRO A 511 1.74 47.46 -9.38
C PRO A 511 2.65 48.55 -8.79
N SER A 512 2.09 49.53 -8.05
CA SER A 512 2.84 50.55 -7.31
C SER A 512 3.33 50.13 -5.93
N SER A 513 2.87 48.99 -5.40
CA SER A 513 3.38 48.41 -4.14
C SER A 513 4.86 48.02 -4.28
N SER A 514 5.56 47.91 -3.14
CA SER A 514 6.98 47.55 -3.14
C SER A 514 7.22 46.18 -3.78
N GLU A 515 8.43 45.96 -4.30
CA GLU A 515 8.79 44.70 -4.98
C GLU A 515 8.55 43.45 -4.11
N PRO A 516 8.97 43.39 -2.82
CA PRO A 516 8.69 42.23 -1.98
C PRO A 516 7.20 42.05 -1.70
N MET A 517 6.42 43.14 -1.60
CA MET A 517 4.97 43.09 -1.39
C MET A 517 4.26 42.47 -2.60
N ARG A 518 4.61 42.91 -3.82
CA ARG A 518 4.08 42.35 -5.07
C ARG A 518 4.47 40.88 -5.24
N ARG A 519 5.72 40.53 -4.95
CA ARG A 519 6.22 39.15 -5.07
C ARG A 519 5.53 38.19 -4.08
N GLY A 520 5.24 38.63 -2.86
CA GLY A 520 4.49 37.83 -1.88
C GLY A 520 3.06 37.57 -2.33
N ALA A 521 2.35 38.60 -2.81
CA ALA A 521 1.02 38.44 -3.41
C ALA A 521 1.04 37.49 -4.63
N THR A 522 2.02 37.63 -5.53
CA THR A 522 2.23 36.71 -6.66
C THR A 522 2.47 35.26 -6.19
N LYS A 523 3.24 35.03 -5.11
CA LYS A 523 3.47 33.67 -4.57
C LYS A 523 2.20 33.08 -3.96
N ALA A 524 1.40 33.86 -3.24
CA ALA A 524 0.10 33.44 -2.71
C ALA A 524 -0.89 33.06 -3.84
N LEU A 525 -1.02 33.92 -4.85
CA LEU A 525 -1.87 33.65 -6.03
C LEU A 525 -1.40 32.40 -6.81
N SER A 526 -0.09 32.15 -6.86
CA SER A 526 0.49 30.98 -7.53
C SER A 526 0.12 29.65 -6.86
N LEU A 527 -0.22 29.64 -5.56
CA LEU A 527 -0.71 28.45 -4.88
C LEU A 527 -2.07 28.01 -5.41
N LEU A 528 -2.94 28.96 -5.76
CA LEU A 528 -4.34 28.71 -6.14
C LEU A 528 -4.49 27.94 -7.45
N GLY A 529 -3.55 28.14 -8.39
CA GLY A 529 -3.43 27.33 -9.62
C GLY A 529 -4.37 27.68 -10.77
N THR A 530 -5.36 28.55 -10.57
CA THR A 530 -6.33 28.98 -11.59
C THR A 530 -5.74 29.97 -12.60
N GLN A 531 -6.30 30.00 -13.81
CA GLN A 531 -5.83 30.88 -14.89
C GLN A 531 -6.00 32.38 -14.56
N ALA A 532 -7.11 32.76 -13.93
CA ALA A 532 -7.38 34.16 -13.58
C ALA A 532 -6.39 34.70 -12.54
N GLU A 533 -6.11 33.92 -11.50
CA GLU A 533 -5.16 34.27 -10.43
C GLU A 533 -3.72 34.27 -10.95
N ALA A 534 -3.37 33.39 -11.89
CA ALA A 534 -2.07 33.43 -12.57
C ALA A 534 -1.90 34.72 -13.42
N ALA A 535 -2.95 35.16 -14.14
CA ALA A 535 -2.92 36.41 -14.89
C ALA A 535 -2.76 37.63 -13.96
N LEU A 536 -3.46 37.64 -12.82
CA LEU A 536 -3.28 38.66 -11.79
C LEU A 536 -1.86 38.65 -11.23
N ALA A 537 -1.33 37.47 -10.91
CA ALA A 537 0.03 37.32 -10.38
C ALA A 537 1.10 37.87 -11.35
N GLU A 538 0.94 37.63 -12.66
CA GLU A 538 1.82 38.14 -13.72
C GLU A 538 1.75 39.67 -13.84
N SER A 539 0.55 40.26 -13.72
CA SER A 539 0.37 41.73 -13.73
C SER A 539 1.05 42.44 -12.55
N LEU A 540 1.15 41.76 -11.40
CA LEU A 540 1.79 42.30 -10.20
C LEU A 540 3.30 42.17 -10.28
N SER A 541 3.82 41.01 -10.70
CA SER A 541 5.25 40.74 -10.79
C SER A 541 5.56 39.79 -11.94
N PRO A 542 5.89 40.32 -13.14
CA PRO A 542 6.15 39.49 -14.31
C PRO A 542 7.34 38.55 -14.11
N ARG A 543 7.18 37.26 -14.42
CA ARG A 543 8.28 36.29 -14.30
C ARG A 543 9.28 36.46 -15.45
N LYS A 544 10.56 36.57 -15.12
CA LYS A 544 11.64 36.39 -16.11
C LYS A 544 11.80 34.90 -16.41
N LEU A 545 11.45 34.49 -17.63
CA LEU A 545 11.71 33.14 -18.11
C LEU A 545 13.22 32.95 -18.28
N LEU A 546 13.85 32.21 -17.37
CA LEU A 546 15.20 31.70 -17.56
C LEU A 546 15.13 30.56 -18.59
N LYS A 547 15.82 30.71 -19.73
CA LYS A 547 16.00 29.59 -20.67
C LYS A 547 16.91 28.57 -20.00
N GLY A 548 16.34 27.44 -19.57
CA GLY A 548 17.11 26.30 -19.14
C GLY A 548 17.94 25.76 -20.31
N TRP A 549 19.22 25.54 -20.07
CA TRP A 549 20.15 24.96 -21.03
C TRP A 549 20.24 23.45 -20.82
N ARG A 550 20.29 22.67 -21.90
CA ARG A 550 20.54 21.22 -21.85
C ARG A 550 21.82 20.87 -22.57
N ARG A 551 22.61 19.93 -22.03
CA ARG A 551 23.84 19.45 -22.67
C ARG A 551 23.64 18.99 -24.13
N VAL A 552 22.49 18.38 -24.45
CA VAL A 552 22.17 17.99 -25.84
C VAL A 552 22.19 19.17 -26.83
N GLU A 553 21.89 20.38 -26.35
CA GLU A 553 21.90 21.61 -27.16
C GLU A 553 23.33 22.03 -27.55
N ILE A 554 24.37 21.50 -26.89
CA ILE A 554 25.78 21.62 -27.35
C ILE A 554 25.94 20.93 -28.70
N PHE A 555 25.29 19.79 -28.90
CA PHE A 555 25.47 18.93 -30.08
C PHE A 555 24.46 19.24 -31.17
N CYS A 556 23.22 19.56 -30.79
CA CYS A 556 22.15 20.02 -31.69
C CYS A 556 21.13 20.83 -30.88
N ASP A 557 21.03 22.13 -31.19
CA ASP A 557 20.13 23.10 -30.57
C ASP A 557 18.70 23.06 -31.14
N THR A 558 18.46 22.28 -32.19
CA THR A 558 17.13 21.89 -32.66
C THR A 558 16.79 20.48 -32.18
N ASN A 559 15.49 20.19 -31.96
CA ASN A 559 15.07 18.87 -31.52
C ASN A 559 15.05 17.87 -32.70
N PRO A 560 15.98 16.91 -32.78
CA PRO A 560 16.08 16.00 -33.94
C PRO A 560 14.91 15.03 -34.07
N HIS A 561 14.09 14.89 -33.03
CA HIS A 561 12.89 14.06 -33.05
C HIS A 561 11.67 14.76 -33.66
N ASP A 562 11.70 16.09 -33.82
CA ASP A 562 10.65 16.82 -34.52
C ASP A 562 10.83 16.61 -36.04
N PRO A 563 9.87 15.99 -36.74
CA PRO A 563 9.95 15.77 -38.19
C PRO A 563 10.16 17.04 -39.01
N ASN A 564 9.68 18.18 -38.51
CA ASN A 564 9.73 19.47 -39.19
C ASN A 564 10.94 20.33 -38.79
N ALA A 565 11.77 19.88 -37.83
CA ALA A 565 12.92 20.64 -37.40
C ALA A 565 14.05 20.61 -38.45
N PRO A 566 14.65 21.78 -38.78
CA PRO A 566 15.86 21.83 -39.60
C PRO A 566 17.10 21.39 -38.82
N PRO A 567 18.23 21.12 -39.51
CA PRO A 567 19.53 20.91 -38.86
C PRO A 567 19.87 22.06 -37.91
N GLY A 568 20.31 21.73 -36.69
CA GLY A 568 20.71 22.72 -35.70
C GLY A 568 21.98 23.48 -36.07
N SER A 569 22.13 24.69 -35.53
CA SER A 569 23.32 25.53 -35.73
C SER A 569 24.57 24.88 -35.13
N ASN A 570 24.41 24.06 -34.09
CA ASN A 570 25.48 23.36 -33.40
C ASN A 570 25.84 21.97 -33.97
N LEU A 571 25.22 21.54 -35.08
CA LEU A 571 25.41 20.18 -35.63
C LEU A 571 26.89 19.84 -35.95
N ASN A 572 27.73 20.84 -36.23
CA ASN A 572 29.17 20.66 -36.38
C ASN A 572 29.83 20.00 -35.15
N ASN A 573 29.36 20.31 -33.94
CA ASN A 573 29.89 19.70 -32.72
C ASN A 573 29.60 18.20 -32.68
N SER A 574 28.41 17.78 -33.16
CA SER A 574 28.09 16.37 -33.35
C SER A 574 29.04 15.69 -34.34
N ARG A 575 29.38 16.37 -35.45
CA ARG A 575 30.33 15.85 -36.45
C ARG A 575 31.72 15.64 -35.86
N THR A 576 32.23 16.64 -35.14
CA THR A 576 33.54 16.56 -34.48
C THR A 576 33.58 15.45 -33.45
N ALA A 577 32.56 15.33 -32.60
CA ALA A 577 32.47 14.29 -31.60
C ALA A 577 32.42 12.89 -32.23
N ALA A 578 31.63 12.69 -33.29
CA ALA A 578 31.59 11.41 -34.02
C ALA A 578 32.95 11.02 -34.61
N GLY A 579 33.70 11.99 -35.16
CA GLY A 579 35.05 11.76 -35.69
C GLY A 579 36.11 11.43 -34.64
N GLN A 580 35.83 11.69 -33.36
CA GLN A 580 36.73 11.42 -32.23
C GLN A 580 36.41 10.10 -31.51
N ILE A 581 35.35 9.39 -31.91
CA ILE A 581 34.98 8.10 -31.30
C ILE A 581 36.13 7.10 -31.50
N GLN A 582 36.67 6.60 -30.39
CA GLN A 582 37.60 5.48 -30.39
C GLN A 582 36.83 4.17 -30.18
N PRO A 583 36.81 3.25 -31.17
CA PRO A 583 35.95 2.06 -31.12
C PRO A 583 36.09 1.18 -29.89
N LEU A 584 37.28 1.09 -29.29
CA LEU A 584 37.55 0.28 -28.09
C LEU A 584 37.10 0.94 -26.78
N ASN A 585 36.80 2.24 -26.78
CA ASN A 585 36.42 2.98 -25.58
C ASN A 585 34.89 3.04 -25.37
N ILE A 586 34.11 2.72 -26.40
CA ILE A 586 32.64 2.68 -26.34
C ILE A 586 32.17 1.38 -25.70
N TRP A 587 31.32 1.47 -24.68
CA TRP A 587 30.75 0.36 -23.91
C TRP A 587 31.83 -0.64 -23.44
N ASN A 588 32.84 -0.14 -22.74
CA ASN A 588 33.97 -0.95 -22.27
C ASN A 588 33.91 -1.32 -20.77
N HIS A 589 32.93 -0.81 -20.01
CA HIS A 589 32.74 -1.05 -18.58
C HIS A 589 31.23 -0.99 -18.22
N MET A 590 30.85 -1.26 -16.96
CA MET A 590 29.43 -1.28 -16.55
C MET A 590 28.77 0.10 -16.45
N GLY A 591 29.55 1.15 -16.17
CA GLY A 591 29.07 2.52 -16.10
C GLY A 591 28.92 3.16 -17.48
N THR A 592 28.40 4.38 -17.52
CA THR A 592 28.42 5.22 -18.74
C THR A 592 29.69 6.06 -18.73
N THR A 593 30.60 5.87 -19.70
CA THR A 593 31.78 6.76 -19.86
C THR A 593 31.36 8.13 -20.40
N SER A 594 32.28 9.08 -20.38
CA SER A 594 32.17 10.31 -21.19
C SER A 594 31.88 10.00 -22.65
N GLU A 595 32.56 9.03 -23.24
CA GLU A 595 32.44 8.66 -24.65
C GLU A 595 31.09 8.00 -24.96
N ASP A 596 30.58 7.16 -24.05
CA ASP A 596 29.23 6.59 -24.15
C ASP A 596 28.16 7.69 -24.08
N ASN A 597 28.37 8.66 -23.19
CA ASN A 597 27.47 9.78 -22.99
C ASN A 597 27.44 10.71 -24.22
N ASP A 598 28.60 11.03 -24.79
CA ASP A 598 28.70 11.82 -26.01
C ASP A 598 28.06 11.09 -27.20
N LEU A 599 28.32 9.78 -27.35
CA LEU A 599 27.66 8.95 -28.36
C LEU A 599 26.13 8.99 -28.22
N GLU A 600 25.59 8.84 -27.00
CA GLU A 600 24.15 8.92 -26.74
C GLU A 600 23.55 10.28 -27.14
N HIS A 601 24.24 11.39 -26.87
CA HIS A 601 23.75 12.74 -27.19
C HIS A 601 23.81 13.10 -28.68
N ILE A 602 24.83 12.63 -29.42
CA ILE A 602 24.96 12.92 -30.85
C ILE A 602 24.10 12.00 -31.73
N THR A 603 23.79 10.79 -31.25
CA THR A 603 23.12 9.76 -32.07
C THR A 603 21.80 10.23 -32.67
N PRO A 604 20.86 10.87 -31.94
CA PRO A 604 19.60 11.33 -32.54
C PRO A 604 19.80 12.37 -33.64
N ALA A 605 20.71 13.34 -33.43
CA ALA A 605 20.99 14.40 -34.40
C ALA A 605 21.61 13.84 -35.69
N LEU A 606 22.64 13.00 -35.55
CA LEU A 606 23.30 12.38 -36.71
C LEU A 606 22.38 11.38 -37.40
N SER A 607 21.58 10.60 -36.68
CA SER A 607 20.60 9.69 -37.29
C SER A 607 19.56 10.43 -38.14
N ARG A 608 19.18 11.65 -37.74
CA ARG A 608 18.22 12.48 -38.48
C ARG A 608 18.85 13.19 -39.69
N PHE A 609 20.00 13.83 -39.49
CA PHE A 609 20.54 14.79 -40.45
C PHE A 609 21.75 14.27 -41.24
N GLU A 610 22.57 13.36 -40.67
CA GLU A 610 23.80 12.82 -41.29
C GLU A 610 24.02 11.35 -40.93
N PRO A 611 23.15 10.43 -41.38
CA PRO A 611 23.15 9.04 -40.93
C PRO A 611 24.44 8.29 -41.27
N ASP A 612 25.07 8.59 -42.41
CA ASP A 612 26.28 7.88 -42.85
C ASP A 612 27.45 8.04 -41.87
N LEU A 613 27.56 9.19 -41.20
CA LEU A 613 28.63 9.47 -40.25
C LEU A 613 28.51 8.58 -39.00
N ILE A 614 27.32 8.55 -38.39
CA ILE A 614 27.08 7.76 -37.18
C ILE A 614 27.07 6.26 -37.47
N VAL A 615 26.55 5.84 -38.63
CA VAL A 615 26.56 4.44 -39.07
C VAL A 615 27.99 3.94 -39.26
N THR A 616 28.87 4.75 -39.84
CA THR A 616 30.28 4.40 -40.00
C THR A 616 30.96 4.22 -38.65
N ALA A 617 30.77 5.15 -37.70
CA ALA A 617 31.33 5.04 -36.35
C ALA A 617 30.83 3.77 -35.62
N LEU A 618 29.52 3.48 -35.67
CA LEU A 618 28.94 2.31 -35.01
C LEU A 618 29.39 0.98 -35.63
N ARG A 619 29.63 0.93 -36.95
CA ARG A 619 30.23 -0.25 -37.61
C ARG A 619 31.65 -0.53 -37.13
N GLU A 620 32.48 0.50 -36.95
CA GLU A 620 33.82 0.32 -36.39
C GLU A 620 33.77 -0.16 -34.93
N VAL A 621 32.83 0.38 -34.12
CA VAL A 621 32.58 -0.11 -32.76
C VAL A 621 32.19 -1.59 -32.78
N ALA A 622 31.22 -2.00 -33.61
CA ALA A 622 30.79 -3.39 -33.72
C ALA A 622 31.92 -4.33 -34.14
N LYS A 623 32.72 -3.96 -35.16
CA LYS A 623 33.88 -4.75 -35.61
C LYS A 623 34.95 -4.93 -34.54
N SER A 624 35.01 -4.06 -33.54
CA SER A 624 35.99 -4.16 -32.45
C SER A 624 35.75 -5.36 -31.53
N ILE A 625 34.57 -6.00 -31.56
CA ILE A 625 34.20 -7.12 -30.67
C ILE A 625 35.23 -8.27 -30.69
N LYS A 626 35.81 -8.58 -31.85
CA LYS A 626 36.83 -9.62 -32.03
C LYS A 626 38.14 -9.34 -31.28
N HIS A 627 38.35 -8.11 -30.82
CA HIS A 627 39.54 -7.66 -30.09
C HIS A 627 39.27 -7.44 -28.59
N ARG A 628 38.02 -7.61 -28.13
CA ARG A 628 37.63 -7.37 -26.72
C ARG A 628 37.68 -8.65 -25.90
N SER A 629 37.70 -8.57 -24.59
CA SER A 629 37.48 -9.72 -23.69
C SER A 629 36.80 -9.23 -22.42
N GLN A 630 36.30 -10.14 -21.58
CA GLN A 630 35.71 -9.85 -20.28
C GLN A 630 34.57 -8.81 -20.40
N PHE A 631 34.54 -7.79 -19.52
CA PHE A 631 33.51 -6.77 -19.51
C PHE A 631 33.34 -6.02 -20.85
N PRO A 632 34.40 -5.50 -21.51
CA PRO A 632 34.23 -4.86 -22.82
C PRO A 632 33.56 -5.74 -23.88
N PHE A 633 33.82 -7.06 -23.86
CA PHE A 633 33.18 -8.00 -24.79
C PHE A 633 31.70 -8.16 -24.46
N ARG A 634 31.40 -8.42 -23.19
CA ARG A 634 30.03 -8.54 -22.67
C ARG A 634 29.16 -7.32 -23.01
N GLN A 635 29.67 -6.11 -22.73
CA GLN A 635 28.94 -4.86 -22.91
C GLN A 635 28.63 -4.55 -24.38
N LEU A 636 29.59 -4.80 -25.29
CA LEU A 636 29.32 -4.63 -26.72
C LEU A 636 28.40 -5.72 -27.27
N ALA A 637 28.55 -6.98 -26.84
CA ALA A 637 27.69 -8.07 -27.29
C ALA A 637 26.20 -7.79 -27.00
N TRP A 638 25.88 -7.17 -25.86
CA TRP A 638 24.52 -6.70 -25.53
C TRP A 638 23.95 -5.67 -26.52
N ARG A 639 24.79 -4.93 -27.23
CA ARG A 639 24.40 -3.88 -28.17
C ARG A 639 24.35 -4.36 -29.62
N LEU A 640 24.97 -5.50 -29.93
CA LEU A 640 25.06 -6.00 -31.31
C LEU A 640 23.69 -6.29 -31.96
N PRO A 641 22.68 -6.84 -31.26
CA PRO A 641 21.35 -7.03 -31.86
C PRO A 641 20.75 -5.71 -32.38
N GLU A 642 20.86 -4.62 -31.63
CA GLU A 642 20.41 -3.28 -32.04
C GLU A 642 21.17 -2.77 -33.28
N LEU A 643 22.45 -3.10 -33.41
CA LEU A 643 23.32 -2.66 -34.51
C LEU A 643 23.25 -3.59 -35.73
N SER A 644 22.61 -4.75 -35.62
CA SER A 644 22.52 -5.78 -36.67
C SER A 644 22.03 -5.23 -38.02
N PRO A 645 21.01 -4.33 -38.10
CA PRO A 645 20.62 -3.72 -39.38
C PRO A 645 21.75 -2.94 -40.08
N LEU A 646 22.75 -2.48 -39.33
CA LEU A 646 23.88 -1.72 -39.88
C LEU A 646 25.00 -2.62 -40.40
N PHE A 647 24.97 -3.92 -40.17
CA PHE A 647 26.09 -4.80 -40.47
C PHE A 647 26.41 -4.85 -41.97
N THR A 648 27.69 -4.70 -42.28
CA THR A 648 28.26 -5.06 -43.58
C THR A 648 28.81 -6.48 -43.54
N LYS A 649 29.25 -7.01 -44.68
CA LYS A 649 29.93 -8.31 -44.75
C LYS A 649 31.12 -8.40 -43.79
N GLU A 650 31.91 -7.34 -43.68
CA GLU A 650 33.07 -7.27 -42.77
C GLU A 650 32.64 -7.24 -41.29
N THR A 651 31.47 -6.67 -41.01
CA THR A 651 30.92 -6.63 -39.63
C THR A 651 30.43 -8.01 -39.23
N ILE A 652 29.70 -8.70 -40.11
CA ILE A 652 29.24 -10.08 -39.91
C ILE A 652 30.45 -10.99 -39.62
N GLN A 653 31.48 -10.95 -40.47
CA GLN A 653 32.70 -11.73 -40.26
C GLN A 653 33.41 -11.46 -38.93
N ALA A 654 33.39 -10.22 -38.45
CA ALA A 654 33.97 -9.87 -37.16
C ALA A 654 33.16 -10.44 -35.98
N VAL A 655 31.82 -10.44 -36.09
CA VAL A 655 30.92 -10.99 -35.06
C VAL A 655 30.95 -12.53 -35.06
N GLU A 656 31.00 -13.16 -36.24
CA GLU A 656 31.20 -14.62 -36.37
C GLU A 656 32.54 -15.06 -35.76
N ALA A 657 33.63 -14.34 -36.06
CA ALA A 657 34.93 -14.61 -35.46
C ALA A 657 34.89 -14.48 -33.93
N ALA A 658 34.14 -13.51 -33.40
CA ALA A 658 33.93 -13.35 -31.97
C ALA A 658 33.09 -14.48 -31.35
N TYR A 659 32.05 -14.96 -32.05
CA TYR A 659 31.25 -16.11 -31.63
C TYR A 659 32.10 -17.39 -31.58
N HIS A 660 32.84 -17.69 -32.65
CA HIS A 660 33.73 -18.85 -32.67
C HIS A 660 34.79 -18.79 -31.58
N ARG A 661 35.38 -17.62 -31.35
CA ARG A 661 36.34 -17.42 -30.27
C ARG A 661 35.70 -17.65 -28.89
N LEU A 662 34.49 -17.14 -28.67
CA LEU A 662 33.76 -17.30 -27.41
C LEU A 662 33.53 -18.78 -27.08
N ILE A 663 33.16 -19.61 -28.08
CA ILE A 663 32.89 -21.03 -27.86
C ILE A 663 34.16 -21.90 -27.83
N SER A 664 35.27 -21.45 -28.43
CA SER A 664 36.52 -22.22 -28.51
C SER A 664 37.53 -21.89 -27.40
N GLU A 665 37.55 -20.65 -26.91
CA GLU A 665 38.52 -20.18 -25.92
C GLU A 665 37.88 -20.04 -24.53
N LEU A 666 38.55 -20.56 -23.49
CA LEU A 666 38.15 -20.33 -22.11
C LEU A 666 38.42 -18.86 -21.70
N ASN A 667 37.59 -18.31 -20.82
CA ASN A 667 37.75 -16.97 -20.24
C ASN A 667 37.67 -15.79 -21.24
N VAL A 668 37.00 -15.93 -22.38
CA VAL A 668 36.63 -14.76 -23.22
C VAL A 668 35.64 -13.85 -22.49
N VAL A 669 34.72 -14.45 -21.74
CA VAL A 669 33.80 -13.81 -20.79
C VAL A 669 33.85 -14.56 -19.46
N ARG A 670 33.20 -14.01 -18.44
CA ARG A 670 33.00 -14.71 -17.17
C ARG A 670 32.03 -15.87 -17.36
N GLU A 671 32.19 -16.92 -16.56
CA GLU A 671 31.36 -18.13 -16.63
C GLU A 671 29.86 -17.82 -16.47
N GLU A 672 29.52 -16.93 -15.54
CA GLU A 672 28.15 -16.44 -15.28
C GLU A 672 27.51 -15.72 -16.48
N ASP A 673 28.31 -15.11 -17.35
CA ASP A 673 27.82 -14.37 -18.52
C ASP A 673 27.76 -15.23 -19.79
N PHE A 674 28.41 -16.41 -19.80
CA PHE A 674 28.67 -17.19 -21.00
C PHE A 674 27.40 -17.50 -21.82
N ASN A 675 26.37 -18.04 -21.16
CA ASN A 675 25.14 -18.46 -21.83
C ASN A 675 24.41 -17.27 -22.48
N TRP A 676 24.23 -16.19 -21.73
CA TRP A 676 23.51 -15.01 -22.19
C TRP A 676 24.28 -14.26 -23.29
N ILE A 677 25.61 -14.14 -23.18
CA ILE A 677 26.42 -13.48 -24.21
C ILE A 677 26.45 -14.29 -25.50
N THR A 678 26.51 -15.62 -25.41
CA THR A 678 26.41 -16.49 -26.59
C THR A 678 25.09 -16.25 -27.33
N SER A 679 23.97 -16.17 -26.61
CA SER A 679 22.67 -15.93 -27.22
C SER A 679 22.56 -14.54 -27.87
N MET A 680 23.20 -13.51 -27.32
CA MET A 680 23.24 -12.17 -27.92
C MET A 680 24.01 -12.13 -29.25
N LEU A 681 25.13 -12.85 -29.36
CA LEU A 681 25.88 -12.95 -30.62
C LEU A 681 25.06 -13.69 -31.69
N VAL A 682 24.44 -14.80 -31.31
CA VAL A 682 23.55 -15.56 -32.20
C VAL A 682 22.41 -14.67 -32.68
N ASN A 683 21.72 -13.97 -31.77
CA ASN A 683 20.63 -13.05 -32.12
C ASN A 683 21.07 -11.94 -33.09
N ALA A 684 22.30 -11.42 -32.96
CA ALA A 684 22.81 -10.40 -33.88
C ALA A 684 23.17 -10.94 -35.28
N LEU A 685 23.53 -12.22 -35.38
CA LEU A 685 23.92 -12.89 -36.62
C LEU A 685 22.72 -13.48 -37.38
N THR A 686 21.76 -14.07 -36.65
CA THR A 686 20.59 -14.76 -37.21
C THR A 686 19.90 -14.00 -38.34
N PRO A 687 19.63 -12.68 -38.25
CA PRO A 687 19.00 -11.96 -39.34
C PRO A 687 19.76 -12.07 -40.67
N HIS A 688 21.07 -12.27 -40.66
CA HIS A 688 21.93 -12.26 -41.85
C HIS A 688 21.96 -13.56 -42.64
N PHE A 689 21.38 -14.64 -42.11
CA PHE A 689 21.43 -15.97 -42.67
C PHE A 689 20.10 -16.42 -43.29
N ASP A 690 20.14 -17.41 -44.17
CA ASP A 690 18.95 -18.09 -44.67
C ASP A 690 18.44 -19.15 -43.68
N ALA A 691 17.23 -19.66 -43.88
CA ALA A 691 16.53 -20.45 -42.85
C ALA A 691 17.33 -21.68 -42.37
N GLU A 692 18.02 -22.38 -43.27
CA GLU A 692 18.88 -23.53 -42.92
C GLU A 692 20.10 -23.10 -42.10
N GLU A 693 20.80 -22.06 -42.55
CA GLU A 693 21.97 -21.50 -41.86
C GLU A 693 21.60 -20.95 -40.47
N GLN A 694 20.41 -20.37 -40.32
CA GLN A 694 19.88 -19.94 -39.02
C GLN A 694 19.66 -21.12 -38.07
N LEU A 695 19.10 -22.23 -38.57
CA LEU A 695 18.92 -23.44 -37.77
C LEU A 695 20.28 -24.05 -37.42
N ASP A 696 21.20 -24.12 -38.37
CA ASP A 696 22.55 -24.67 -38.15
C ASP A 696 23.31 -23.83 -37.10
N LEU A 697 23.16 -22.50 -37.11
CA LEU A 697 23.70 -21.62 -36.07
C LEU A 697 23.12 -21.96 -34.69
N LEU A 698 21.80 -22.13 -34.58
CA LEU A 698 21.13 -22.50 -33.32
C LEU A 698 21.58 -23.89 -32.82
N LEU A 699 21.72 -24.86 -33.73
CA LEU A 699 22.20 -26.21 -33.42
C LEU A 699 23.68 -26.20 -32.99
N SER A 700 24.50 -25.28 -33.52
CA SER A 700 25.91 -25.14 -33.17
C SER A 700 26.16 -24.58 -31.75
N MET A 701 25.16 -23.99 -31.12
CA MET A 701 25.32 -23.43 -29.78
C MET A 701 25.70 -24.52 -28.76
N PRO A 702 26.54 -24.23 -27.75
CA PRO A 702 26.84 -25.19 -26.70
C PRO A 702 25.57 -25.70 -26.00
N LYS A 703 25.56 -26.97 -25.58
CA LYS A 703 24.40 -27.60 -24.90
C LYS A 703 24.01 -26.91 -23.59
N SER A 704 24.94 -26.21 -22.95
CA SER A 704 24.69 -25.43 -21.72
C SER A 704 23.87 -24.17 -21.95
N VAL A 705 23.79 -23.67 -23.19
CA VAL A 705 23.06 -22.44 -23.54
C VAL A 705 21.58 -22.77 -23.72
N PRO A 706 20.68 -22.19 -22.90
CA PRO A 706 19.24 -22.39 -23.02
C PRO A 706 18.65 -21.71 -24.27
N GLU A 707 17.49 -22.17 -24.72
CA GLU A 707 16.70 -21.58 -25.79
C GLU A 707 15.93 -20.36 -25.29
N TYR A 708 16.67 -19.28 -25.01
CA TYR A 708 16.06 -18.01 -24.63
C TYR A 708 15.06 -17.54 -25.69
N LEU A 709 13.87 -17.08 -25.26
CA LEU A 709 12.79 -16.69 -26.16
C LEU A 709 13.19 -15.66 -27.22
N HIS A 710 14.15 -14.78 -26.92
CA HIS A 710 14.64 -13.79 -27.89
C HIS A 710 15.36 -14.41 -29.10
N LEU A 711 15.76 -15.68 -29.05
CA LEU A 711 16.36 -16.40 -30.18
C LEU A 711 15.35 -16.79 -31.25
N ARG A 712 14.04 -16.64 -30.99
CA ARG A 712 13.00 -16.82 -32.00
C ARG A 712 12.88 -15.64 -32.96
N TYR A 713 13.56 -14.53 -32.66
CA TYR A 713 13.42 -13.28 -33.37
C TYR A 713 14.12 -13.36 -34.73
N GLY A 714 13.42 -12.94 -35.79
CA GLY A 714 13.96 -12.90 -37.15
C GLY A 714 14.22 -14.26 -37.81
N LEU A 715 13.66 -15.35 -37.26
CA LEU A 715 13.75 -16.68 -37.85
C LEU A 715 12.90 -16.79 -39.13
N LYS A 716 13.51 -17.30 -40.20
CA LYS A 716 12.87 -17.55 -41.49
C LYS A 716 12.25 -18.94 -41.52
N THR A 717 11.23 -19.09 -42.36
CA THR A 717 10.50 -20.36 -42.50
C THR A 717 11.31 -21.41 -43.27
N LEU A 718 11.48 -22.60 -42.69
CA LEU A 718 12.06 -23.76 -43.38
C LEU A 718 11.09 -24.37 -44.39
N THR A 719 11.60 -25.01 -45.44
CA THR A 719 10.75 -25.83 -46.32
C THR A 719 10.28 -27.07 -45.57
N ALA A 720 9.09 -27.57 -45.92
CA ALA A 720 8.46 -28.71 -45.25
C ALA A 720 9.37 -29.95 -45.21
N LYS A 721 10.10 -30.21 -46.30
CA LYS A 721 10.98 -31.38 -46.42
C LYS A 721 12.27 -31.23 -45.61
N ILE A 722 12.82 -30.02 -45.51
CA ILE A 722 14.01 -29.77 -44.68
C ILE A 722 13.66 -29.94 -43.20
N LEU A 723 12.53 -29.38 -42.77
CA LEU A 723 12.06 -29.53 -41.39
C LEU A 723 11.84 -31.01 -41.05
N GLU A 724 11.21 -31.78 -41.95
CA GLU A 724 11.04 -33.24 -41.79
C GLU A 724 12.39 -33.95 -41.61
N ASN A 725 13.34 -33.74 -42.52
CA ASN A 725 14.63 -34.40 -42.48
C ASN A 725 15.39 -34.10 -41.16
N ARG A 726 15.36 -32.84 -40.70
CA ARG A 726 16.01 -32.43 -39.44
C ARG A 726 15.35 -33.05 -38.21
N LEU A 727 14.01 -33.10 -38.18
CA LEU A 727 13.27 -33.77 -37.10
C LEU A 727 13.57 -35.27 -37.06
N GLU A 728 13.59 -35.95 -38.22
CA GLU A 728 13.91 -37.37 -38.30
C GLU A 728 15.35 -37.68 -37.89
N GLU A 729 16.30 -36.85 -38.31
CA GLU A 729 17.71 -36.98 -37.94
C GLU A 729 17.89 -36.87 -36.41
N ALA A 730 17.26 -35.88 -35.77
CA ALA A 730 17.33 -35.71 -34.32
C ALA A 730 16.72 -36.90 -33.55
N ILE A 731 15.60 -37.43 -34.04
CA ILE A 731 14.96 -38.62 -33.46
C ILE A 731 15.81 -39.87 -33.65
N HIS A 732 16.35 -40.08 -34.87
CA HIS A 732 17.18 -41.23 -35.19
C HIS A 732 18.47 -41.26 -34.37
N ASN A 733 19.07 -40.09 -34.12
CA ASN A 733 20.28 -39.95 -33.33
C ASN A 733 20.05 -39.91 -31.81
N HIS A 734 18.79 -39.97 -31.36
CA HIS A 734 18.41 -39.79 -29.95
C HIS A 734 18.96 -38.48 -29.33
N ASP A 735 19.05 -37.41 -30.12
CA ASP A 735 19.59 -36.13 -29.67
C ASP A 735 18.47 -35.17 -29.27
N SER A 736 18.06 -35.26 -28.00
CA SER A 736 16.94 -34.47 -27.49
C SER A 736 17.20 -32.95 -27.55
N THR A 737 18.44 -32.51 -27.34
CA THR A 737 18.78 -31.07 -27.43
C THR A 737 18.57 -30.53 -28.83
N SER A 738 18.99 -31.29 -29.86
CA SER A 738 18.74 -30.90 -31.26
C SER A 738 17.25 -30.93 -31.58
N LEU A 739 16.51 -31.96 -31.14
CA LEU A 739 15.06 -32.03 -31.33
C LEU A 739 14.33 -30.83 -30.71
N GLN A 740 14.69 -30.47 -29.48
CA GLN A 740 14.19 -29.28 -28.78
C GLN A 740 14.44 -28.01 -29.57
N ARG A 741 15.67 -27.79 -30.07
CA ARG A 741 16.02 -26.59 -30.84
C ARG A 741 15.33 -26.52 -32.20
N ILE A 742 15.13 -27.66 -32.87
CA ILE A 742 14.38 -27.72 -34.14
C ILE A 742 12.91 -27.39 -33.90
N LEU A 743 12.28 -27.93 -32.86
CA LEU A 743 10.89 -27.59 -32.50
C LEU A 743 10.77 -26.13 -32.05
N PHE A 744 11.74 -25.62 -31.29
CA PHE A 744 11.82 -24.22 -30.89
C PHE A 744 11.90 -23.31 -32.12
N PHE A 745 12.75 -23.65 -33.10
CA PHE A 745 12.85 -22.93 -34.38
C PHE A 745 11.53 -22.97 -35.15
N ALA A 746 10.93 -24.16 -35.30
CA ALA A 746 9.67 -24.34 -36.01
C ALA A 746 8.52 -23.57 -35.36
N SER A 747 8.53 -23.39 -34.04
CA SER A 747 7.48 -22.66 -33.31
C SER A 747 7.51 -21.14 -33.52
N ALA A 748 8.60 -20.60 -34.09
CA ALA A 748 8.71 -19.17 -34.40
C ALA A 748 7.95 -18.79 -35.68
N THR A 749 7.79 -19.73 -36.62
CA THR A 749 7.24 -19.48 -37.96
C THR A 749 6.04 -20.36 -38.26
N ARG A 750 5.28 -20.05 -39.33
CA ARG A 750 4.16 -20.89 -39.78
C ARG A 750 4.61 -21.79 -40.94
N ALA A 751 5.50 -22.74 -40.63
CA ALA A 751 6.04 -23.66 -41.63
C ALA A 751 4.96 -24.57 -42.23
N SER A 752 5.07 -24.84 -43.53
CA SER A 752 4.30 -25.93 -44.16
C SER A 752 4.80 -27.27 -43.64
N LEU A 753 3.88 -28.18 -43.32
CA LEU A 753 4.21 -29.48 -42.73
C LEU A 753 3.92 -30.61 -43.72
N THR A 754 4.81 -31.62 -43.72
CA THR A 754 4.57 -32.92 -44.36
C THR A 754 3.81 -33.84 -43.40
N ASP A 755 3.23 -34.94 -43.91
CA ASP A 755 2.52 -35.90 -43.07
C ASP A 755 3.41 -36.52 -42.00
N ARG A 756 4.69 -36.73 -42.32
CA ARG A 756 5.67 -37.25 -41.36
C ARG A 756 6.03 -36.25 -40.27
N SER A 757 6.28 -34.99 -40.63
CA SER A 757 6.49 -33.92 -39.64
C SER A 757 5.29 -33.78 -38.71
N ARG A 758 4.05 -33.88 -39.23
CA ARG A 758 2.83 -33.83 -38.41
C ARG A 758 2.78 -34.96 -37.39
N GLN A 759 3.08 -36.20 -37.81
CA GLN A 759 3.15 -37.35 -36.89
C GLN A 759 4.18 -37.13 -35.79
N ILE A 760 5.40 -36.70 -36.17
CA ILE A 760 6.46 -36.43 -35.21
C ILE A 760 6.04 -35.37 -34.19
N ILE A 761 5.54 -34.22 -34.66
CA ILE A 761 5.14 -33.11 -33.78
C ILE A 761 4.00 -33.54 -32.82
N ALA A 762 3.00 -34.28 -33.33
CA ALA A 762 1.90 -34.78 -32.51
C ALA A 762 2.39 -35.80 -31.45
N GLU A 763 3.30 -36.70 -31.82
CA GLU A 763 3.93 -37.66 -30.89
C GLU A 763 4.73 -36.92 -29.79
N GLN A 764 5.50 -35.89 -30.17
CA GLN A 764 6.34 -35.14 -29.23
C GLN A 764 5.54 -34.29 -28.22
N MET A 765 4.27 -33.96 -28.48
CA MET A 765 3.42 -33.34 -27.45
C MET A 765 3.24 -34.22 -26.20
N ASN A 766 3.42 -35.54 -26.34
CA ASN A 766 3.35 -36.51 -25.25
C ASN A 766 4.74 -36.88 -24.70
N SER A 767 5.81 -36.17 -25.07
CA SER A 767 7.16 -36.43 -24.58
C SER A 767 7.25 -36.32 -23.05
N SER A 768 8.08 -37.19 -22.45
CA SER A 768 8.44 -37.12 -21.03
C SER A 768 9.33 -35.92 -20.69
N GLU A 769 10.01 -35.36 -21.70
CA GLU A 769 10.81 -34.14 -21.57
C GLU A 769 9.91 -32.91 -21.76
N SER A 770 9.77 -32.09 -20.71
CA SER A 770 8.81 -30.99 -20.70
C SER A 770 9.06 -29.99 -21.82
N ILE A 771 10.31 -29.55 -22.00
CA ILE A 771 10.63 -28.49 -22.96
C ILE A 771 10.38 -28.93 -24.41
N VAL A 772 10.64 -30.20 -24.73
CA VAL A 772 10.34 -30.79 -26.05
C VAL A 772 8.83 -30.74 -26.30
N ALA A 773 8.03 -31.19 -25.33
CA ALA A 773 6.59 -31.17 -25.44
C ALA A 773 6.02 -29.74 -25.50
N ASP A 774 6.59 -28.80 -24.76
CA ASP A 774 6.18 -27.39 -24.74
C ASP A 774 6.52 -26.71 -26.07
N CYS A 775 7.68 -27.01 -26.67
CA CYS A 775 8.02 -26.55 -28.01
C CYS A 775 7.10 -27.17 -29.07
N ALA A 776 6.79 -28.48 -28.99
CA ALA A 776 5.85 -29.12 -29.89
C ALA A 776 4.44 -28.51 -29.78
N ALA A 777 3.96 -28.26 -28.57
CA ALA A 777 2.70 -27.56 -28.29
C ALA A 777 2.67 -26.16 -28.94
N ALA A 778 3.76 -25.40 -28.82
CA ALA A 778 3.90 -24.10 -29.47
C ALA A 778 3.87 -24.21 -31.01
N VAL A 779 4.50 -25.24 -31.60
CA VAL A 779 4.40 -25.52 -33.05
C VAL A 779 2.96 -25.79 -33.47
N VAL A 780 2.22 -26.63 -32.73
CA VAL A 780 0.82 -26.95 -33.04
C VAL A 780 -0.04 -25.69 -33.07
N LEU A 781 0.07 -24.85 -32.02
CA LEU A 781 -0.69 -23.60 -31.94
C LEU A 781 -0.34 -22.63 -33.08
N LYS A 782 0.96 -22.51 -33.40
CA LYS A 782 1.46 -21.61 -34.44
C LYS A 782 1.12 -22.06 -35.85
N ALA A 783 1.19 -23.36 -36.12
CA ALA A 783 0.98 -23.93 -37.45
C ALA A 783 -0.46 -23.71 -37.95
N GLN A 784 -1.45 -23.80 -37.05
CA GLN A 784 -2.87 -23.77 -37.38
C GLN A 784 -3.20 -24.72 -38.55
N ASP A 785 -2.70 -25.96 -38.47
CA ASP A 785 -2.80 -26.99 -39.50
C ASP A 785 -3.87 -28.02 -39.13
N GLY A 786 -4.92 -28.14 -39.94
CA GLY A 786 -6.07 -29.01 -39.68
C GLY A 786 -5.71 -30.51 -39.54
N PRO A 787 -4.92 -31.09 -40.45
CA PRO A 787 -4.47 -32.48 -40.33
C PRO A 787 -3.63 -32.75 -39.08
N LEU A 788 -2.73 -31.84 -38.68
CA LEU A 788 -1.99 -31.93 -37.42
C LEU A 788 -2.94 -31.91 -36.22
N ASN A 789 -3.91 -31.00 -36.20
CA ASN A 789 -4.90 -30.91 -35.13
C ASN A 789 -5.74 -32.18 -34.97
N LYS A 790 -6.05 -32.86 -36.09
CA LYS A 790 -6.70 -34.17 -36.06
C LYS A 790 -5.82 -35.22 -35.38
N LEU A 791 -4.53 -35.28 -35.73
CA LEU A 791 -3.57 -36.21 -35.11
C LEU A 791 -3.39 -35.94 -33.62
N VAL A 792 -3.25 -34.66 -33.23
CA VAL A 792 -3.15 -34.23 -31.82
C VAL A 792 -4.34 -34.78 -31.02
N VAL A 793 -5.55 -34.60 -31.54
CA VAL A 793 -6.78 -35.09 -30.92
C VAL A 793 -6.83 -36.63 -30.85
N GLU A 794 -6.43 -37.34 -31.90
CA GLU A 794 -6.42 -38.81 -31.96
C GLU A 794 -5.35 -39.44 -31.04
N GLN A 795 -4.23 -38.75 -30.84
CA GLN A 795 -3.10 -39.21 -30.04
C GLN A 795 -3.12 -38.68 -28.60
N THR A 796 -4.17 -37.96 -28.20
CA THR A 796 -4.28 -37.46 -26.82
C THR A 796 -4.49 -38.63 -25.86
N GLN A 797 -3.48 -38.95 -25.06
CA GLN A 797 -3.55 -40.01 -24.03
C GLN A 797 -3.79 -39.46 -22.61
N TYR A 798 -3.86 -38.14 -22.47
CA TYR A 798 -3.93 -37.45 -21.18
C TYR A 798 -5.37 -37.22 -20.72
N GLN A 799 -5.72 -37.65 -19.50
CA GLN A 799 -6.98 -37.29 -18.86
C GLN A 799 -6.79 -36.02 -18.03
N ASN A 800 -7.44 -34.92 -18.41
CA ASN A 800 -7.54 -33.75 -17.56
C ASN A 800 -8.46 -34.10 -16.38
N ASN A 801 -7.94 -34.02 -15.15
CA ASN A 801 -8.81 -34.01 -13.98
C ASN A 801 -9.28 -32.57 -13.76
N PRO A 802 -10.58 -32.25 -13.90
CA PRO A 802 -11.08 -30.89 -13.76
C PRO A 802 -10.82 -30.26 -12.39
N THR A 803 -10.49 -31.04 -11.37
CA THR A 803 -10.16 -30.56 -10.01
C THR A 803 -8.66 -30.40 -9.74
N HIS A 804 -7.78 -30.83 -10.65
CA HIS A 804 -6.32 -30.77 -10.48
C HIS A 804 -5.65 -30.25 -11.76
N VAL A 805 -5.47 -28.92 -11.85
CA VAL A 805 -4.63 -28.31 -12.88
C VAL A 805 -3.19 -28.28 -12.36
N GLN A 806 -2.35 -29.20 -12.84
CA GLN A 806 -0.89 -29.09 -12.62
C GLN A 806 -0.30 -28.11 -13.65
N ALA A 807 0.52 -27.16 -13.19
CA ALA A 807 1.21 -26.17 -14.03
C ALA A 807 1.93 -26.81 -15.24
N LYS A 808 2.47 -28.03 -15.07
CA LYS A 808 3.20 -28.80 -16.09
C LYS A 808 2.37 -29.18 -17.34
N TYR A 809 1.04 -29.16 -17.26
CA TYR A 809 0.16 -29.48 -18.40
C TYR A 809 -0.56 -28.26 -18.98
N PHE A 810 -0.34 -27.08 -18.41
CA PHE A 810 -1.06 -25.87 -18.80
C PHE A 810 -0.77 -25.46 -20.25
N LEU A 811 0.50 -25.40 -20.64
CA LEU A 811 0.92 -24.96 -22.00
C LEU A 811 0.41 -25.89 -23.11
N ARG A 812 0.08 -27.14 -22.76
CA ARG A 812 -0.51 -28.12 -23.69
C ARG A 812 -2.01 -27.92 -23.84
N GLY A 813 -2.70 -27.34 -22.85
CA GLY A 813 -4.15 -27.17 -22.88
C GLY A 813 -4.65 -26.29 -24.03
N GLY A 814 -3.91 -25.22 -24.37
CA GLY A 814 -4.26 -24.29 -25.46
C GLY A 814 -4.36 -24.98 -26.82
N PRO A 815 -3.32 -25.70 -27.28
CA PRO A 815 -3.36 -26.49 -28.51
C PRO A 815 -4.49 -27.52 -28.56
N HIS A 816 -4.76 -28.25 -27.46
CA HIS A 816 -5.88 -29.21 -27.42
C HIS A 816 -7.23 -28.50 -27.57
N ALA A 817 -7.44 -27.39 -26.86
CA ALA A 817 -8.66 -26.59 -26.98
C ALA A 817 -8.84 -26.07 -28.41
N ALA A 818 -7.78 -25.53 -29.02
CA ALA A 818 -7.80 -25.06 -30.40
C ALA A 818 -8.12 -26.19 -31.39
N ALA A 819 -7.52 -27.38 -31.21
CA ALA A 819 -7.77 -28.54 -32.06
C ALA A 819 -9.22 -29.07 -31.91
N ILE A 820 -9.76 -29.14 -30.69
CA ILE A 820 -11.15 -29.53 -30.42
C ILE A 820 -12.14 -28.56 -31.07
N ILE A 821 -11.87 -27.25 -30.97
CA ILE A 821 -12.68 -26.20 -31.61
C ILE A 821 -12.69 -26.38 -33.13
N GLN A 822 -11.51 -26.49 -33.75
CA GLN A 822 -11.40 -26.59 -35.21
C GLN A 822 -12.00 -27.88 -35.77
N GLN A 823 -11.88 -29.00 -35.05
CA GLN A 823 -12.44 -30.29 -35.47
C GLN A 823 -13.91 -30.47 -35.07
N ASN A 824 -14.51 -29.52 -34.35
CA ASN A 824 -15.89 -29.56 -33.86
C ASN A 824 -16.21 -30.85 -33.05
N ARG A 825 -15.29 -31.28 -32.18
CA ARG A 825 -15.38 -32.55 -31.44
C ARG A 825 -15.99 -32.40 -30.05
N GLN A 826 -17.31 -32.27 -29.97
CA GLN A 826 -18.03 -32.15 -28.68
C GLN A 826 -17.90 -33.38 -27.76
N ASP A 827 -17.59 -34.55 -28.32
CA ASP A 827 -17.31 -35.77 -27.55
C ASP A 827 -16.03 -35.68 -26.72
N LEU A 828 -15.14 -34.73 -27.05
CA LEU A 828 -13.84 -34.54 -26.40
C LEU A 828 -13.79 -33.36 -25.43
N LEU A 829 -14.94 -32.77 -25.09
CA LEU A 829 -15.00 -31.66 -24.13
C LEU A 829 -14.37 -32.00 -22.77
N HIS A 830 -14.37 -33.27 -22.37
CA HIS A 830 -13.74 -33.75 -21.14
C HIS A 830 -12.19 -33.64 -21.14
N LEU A 831 -11.58 -33.41 -22.30
CA LEU A 831 -10.13 -33.20 -22.44
C LEU A 831 -9.74 -31.72 -22.36
N VAL A 832 -10.70 -30.80 -22.39
CA VAL A 832 -10.43 -29.36 -22.34
C VAL A 832 -9.98 -28.98 -20.94
N ALA A 833 -8.77 -28.43 -20.82
CA ALA A 833 -8.29 -27.94 -19.54
C ALA A 833 -9.15 -26.74 -19.08
N PRO A 834 -9.48 -26.62 -17.78
CA PRO A 834 -10.40 -25.59 -17.30
C PRO A 834 -10.08 -24.15 -17.73
N PRO A 835 -8.80 -23.71 -17.80
CA PRO A 835 -8.42 -22.39 -18.28
C PRO A 835 -8.88 -22.04 -19.70
N PHE A 836 -9.24 -23.03 -20.52
CA PHE A 836 -9.66 -22.84 -21.92
C PHE A 836 -11.15 -23.18 -22.17
N LEU A 837 -11.89 -23.59 -21.13
CA LEU A 837 -13.32 -23.93 -21.26
C LEU A 837 -14.13 -22.75 -21.81
N GLY A 838 -13.83 -21.52 -21.38
CA GLY A 838 -14.46 -20.31 -21.88
C GLY A 838 -14.33 -20.16 -23.41
N HIS A 839 -13.18 -20.50 -23.97
CA HIS A 839 -12.94 -20.42 -25.42
C HIS A 839 -13.71 -21.50 -26.19
N VAL A 840 -13.68 -22.73 -25.69
CA VAL A 840 -14.40 -23.86 -26.30
C VAL A 840 -15.92 -23.65 -26.21
N ALA A 841 -16.41 -23.12 -25.09
CA ALA A 841 -17.82 -22.79 -24.87
C ALA A 841 -18.34 -21.76 -25.87
N VAL A 842 -17.59 -20.69 -26.13
CA VAL A 842 -17.95 -19.68 -27.16
C VAL A 842 -18.02 -20.30 -28.54
N ALA A 843 -17.07 -21.17 -28.88
CA ALA A 843 -16.97 -21.71 -30.23
C ALA A 843 -17.97 -22.84 -30.53
N LEU A 844 -18.22 -23.73 -29.56
CA LEU A 844 -19.04 -24.94 -29.77
C LEU A 844 -20.46 -24.84 -29.20
N GLY A 845 -20.70 -23.94 -28.23
CA GLY A 845 -21.99 -23.77 -27.55
C GLY A 845 -22.51 -25.05 -26.88
N GLY A 846 -23.83 -25.08 -26.64
CA GLY A 846 -24.54 -26.24 -26.09
C GLY A 846 -23.86 -26.80 -24.83
N LYS A 847 -23.52 -28.09 -24.87
CA LYS A 847 -22.88 -28.82 -23.76
C LYS A 847 -21.59 -28.16 -23.25
N ALA A 848 -20.83 -27.49 -24.11
CA ALA A 848 -19.60 -26.80 -23.69
C ALA A 848 -19.90 -25.57 -22.80
N LEU A 849 -21.01 -24.88 -23.07
CA LEU A 849 -21.49 -23.75 -22.28
C LEU A 849 -22.01 -24.21 -20.91
N ASP A 850 -22.73 -25.33 -20.87
CA ASP A 850 -23.21 -25.95 -19.63
C ASP A 850 -22.04 -26.42 -18.76
N MET A 851 -21.06 -27.11 -19.36
CA MET A 851 -19.83 -27.52 -18.67
C MET A 851 -19.04 -26.34 -18.09
N LEU A 852 -18.97 -25.22 -18.81
CA LEU A 852 -18.35 -24.00 -18.30
C LEU A 852 -19.11 -23.46 -17.07
N ALA A 853 -20.44 -23.39 -17.15
CA ALA A 853 -21.25 -22.87 -16.06
C ALA A 853 -21.16 -23.73 -14.80
N ASP A 854 -21.20 -25.06 -14.96
CA ASP A 854 -21.09 -26.00 -13.84
C ASP A 854 -19.69 -25.94 -13.21
N TYR A 855 -18.63 -25.88 -14.02
CA TYR A 855 -17.27 -25.69 -13.51
C TYR A 855 -17.13 -24.36 -12.76
N PHE A 856 -17.72 -23.29 -13.28
CA PHE A 856 -17.69 -21.97 -12.67
C PHE A 856 -18.41 -21.97 -11.32
N GLU A 857 -19.61 -22.56 -11.24
CA GLU A 857 -20.39 -22.66 -10.01
C GLU A 857 -19.64 -23.46 -8.93
N ILE A 858 -19.12 -24.63 -9.27
CA ILE A 858 -18.30 -25.46 -8.36
C ILE A 858 -17.09 -24.67 -7.84
N SER A 859 -16.43 -23.94 -8.75
CA SER A 859 -15.27 -23.12 -8.39
C SER A 859 -15.67 -21.97 -7.46
N LEU A 860 -16.75 -21.26 -7.76
CA LEU A 860 -17.23 -20.15 -6.94
C LEU A 860 -17.65 -20.63 -5.55
N GLU A 861 -18.43 -21.70 -5.45
CA GLU A 861 -18.83 -22.32 -4.18
C GLU A 861 -17.62 -22.69 -3.34
N ARG A 862 -16.56 -23.22 -3.97
CA ARG A 862 -15.32 -23.56 -3.26
C ARG A 862 -14.57 -22.32 -2.76
N LEU A 863 -14.49 -21.26 -3.57
CA LEU A 863 -13.80 -20.01 -3.23
C LEU A 863 -14.54 -19.19 -2.18
N LEU A 864 -15.85 -19.41 -2.02
CA LEU A 864 -16.67 -18.82 -0.95
C LEU A 864 -16.50 -19.53 0.40
N GLN A 865 -15.72 -20.61 0.46
CA GLN A 865 -15.35 -21.31 1.69
C GLN A 865 -13.91 -20.98 2.08
N PRO A 866 -13.57 -20.93 3.38
CA PRO A 866 -12.19 -20.74 3.82
C PRO A 866 -11.22 -21.75 3.18
N ILE A 867 -10.10 -21.25 2.66
CA ILE A 867 -8.96 -22.04 2.19
C ILE A 867 -7.91 -22.04 3.30
N CYS A 868 -7.45 -23.21 3.74
CA CYS A 868 -6.52 -23.33 4.87
C CYS A 868 -5.05 -23.15 4.47
N THR A 869 -4.78 -22.97 3.17
CA THR A 869 -3.44 -22.77 2.64
C THR A 869 -2.88 -21.38 3.01
N PRO A 870 -1.68 -21.29 3.62
CA PRO A 870 -1.03 -20.00 3.91
C PRO A 870 -0.47 -19.38 2.63
N GLU A 871 -0.87 -18.15 2.33
CA GLU A 871 -0.37 -17.35 1.21
C GLU A 871 1.13 -17.03 1.40
N PRO A 872 1.98 -17.10 0.35
CA PRO A 872 3.36 -16.66 0.43
C PRO A 872 3.40 -15.20 0.85
N LYS A 873 4.25 -14.88 1.84
CA LYS A 873 4.47 -13.47 2.25
C LYS A 873 5.43 -12.75 1.31
N GLU A 874 6.17 -13.52 0.51
CA GLU A 874 7.21 -13.05 -0.39
C GLU A 874 6.64 -12.82 -1.79
N GLY A 875 6.34 -11.56 -2.10
CA GLY A 875 6.07 -11.09 -3.46
C GLY A 875 4.64 -11.26 -3.96
N ARG A 876 4.30 -10.51 -5.02
CA ARG A 876 2.99 -10.49 -5.66
C ARG A 876 3.06 -11.22 -7.00
N VAL A 877 2.08 -12.08 -7.29
CA VAL A 877 2.04 -12.84 -8.55
C VAL A 877 1.24 -12.06 -9.60
N PHE A 878 1.79 -11.97 -10.80
CA PHE A 878 1.16 -11.32 -11.95
C PHE A 878 0.98 -12.30 -13.10
N LEU A 879 -0.12 -12.10 -13.82
CA LEU A 879 -0.53 -12.93 -14.95
C LEU A 879 -0.99 -12.03 -16.09
N ASN A 880 -0.23 -11.94 -17.18
CA ASN A 880 -0.65 -11.22 -18.38
C ASN A 880 -1.21 -12.18 -19.42
N ILE A 881 -2.47 -12.02 -19.79
CA ILE A 881 -3.19 -12.87 -20.75
C ILE A 881 -3.19 -12.20 -22.11
N SER A 882 -2.96 -12.95 -23.18
CA SER A 882 -3.08 -12.45 -24.56
C SER A 882 -4.51 -12.02 -24.89
N ASN A 883 -4.67 -11.13 -25.87
CA ASN A 883 -6.00 -10.69 -26.30
C ASN A 883 -6.89 -11.84 -26.74
N ASP A 884 -6.34 -12.91 -27.33
CA ASP A 884 -7.07 -14.10 -27.77
C ASP A 884 -7.32 -15.13 -26.65
N GLY A 885 -6.69 -14.97 -25.49
CA GLY A 885 -6.77 -15.80 -24.28
C GLY A 885 -6.08 -17.16 -24.35
N PHE A 886 -5.36 -17.48 -25.42
CA PHE A 886 -4.66 -18.76 -25.56
C PHE A 886 -3.22 -18.75 -25.02
N GLU A 887 -2.62 -17.57 -24.89
CA GLU A 887 -1.27 -17.37 -24.37
C GLU A 887 -1.32 -16.49 -23.11
N PHE A 888 -0.37 -16.70 -22.20
CA PHE A 888 -0.21 -15.85 -21.04
C PHE A 888 1.22 -15.97 -20.51
N THR A 889 1.65 -14.94 -19.78
CA THR A 889 2.95 -14.90 -19.10
C THR A 889 2.71 -14.69 -17.62
N LYS A 890 3.39 -15.47 -16.79
CA LYS A 890 3.34 -15.37 -15.33
C LYS A 890 4.70 -14.90 -14.81
N TRP A 891 4.69 -13.96 -13.86
CA TRP A 891 5.88 -13.52 -13.15
C TRP A 891 5.52 -13.11 -11.71
N ALA A 892 6.52 -12.95 -10.85
CA ALA A 892 6.37 -12.46 -9.49
C ALA A 892 7.19 -11.19 -9.30
N ASP A 893 6.67 -10.25 -8.51
CA ASP A 893 7.39 -9.03 -8.12
C ASP A 893 7.73 -9.06 -6.63
N ASN A 894 8.90 -8.55 -6.29
CA ASN A 894 9.42 -8.51 -4.91
C ASN A 894 8.90 -7.30 -4.12
N SER A 895 7.87 -6.61 -4.61
CA SER A 895 7.23 -5.52 -3.88
C SER A 895 6.61 -6.09 -2.60
N LYS A 896 7.30 -5.91 -1.47
CA LYS A 896 6.74 -6.15 -0.13
C LYS A 896 5.40 -5.43 -0.06
N GLU A 897 4.36 -6.10 0.46
CA GLU A 897 3.18 -5.37 0.93
C GLU A 897 3.68 -4.37 1.98
N THR A 898 3.71 -3.10 1.60
CA THR A 898 4.22 -2.04 2.44
C THR A 898 3.17 -1.78 3.51
N ASN A 899 3.43 -2.27 4.73
CA ASN A 899 2.79 -1.72 5.90
C ASN A 899 3.29 -0.27 6.04
N PRO A 900 2.41 0.75 5.97
CA PRO A 900 2.82 2.15 6.05
C PRO A 900 3.62 2.48 7.33
N LEU A 901 3.43 1.70 8.40
CA LEU A 901 4.16 1.82 9.66
C LEU A 901 5.56 1.18 9.62
N GLU A 902 5.79 0.13 8.83
CA GLU A 902 7.11 -0.52 8.70
C GLU A 902 8.08 0.26 7.80
N ASP A 903 7.56 0.95 6.76
CA ASP A 903 8.37 1.80 5.87
C ASP A 903 8.93 3.05 6.58
N LEU A 904 8.19 3.57 7.57
CA LEU A 904 8.65 4.68 8.42
C LEU A 904 9.82 4.28 9.34
N LEU A 905 9.94 2.99 9.68
CA LEU A 905 10.91 2.47 10.64
C LEU A 905 12.16 1.84 9.97
N SER A 906 12.08 1.44 8.70
CA SER A 906 13.10 0.60 8.03
C SER A 906 14.20 1.38 7.27
N TRP A 907 14.27 2.69 7.41
CA TRP A 907 15.12 3.58 6.60
C TRP A 907 16.65 3.51 6.85
N ASN A 908 17.13 2.62 7.72
CA ASN A 908 18.51 2.70 8.26
C ASN A 908 19.53 1.70 7.72
N GLU A 909 19.17 0.80 6.79
CA GLU A 909 20.12 -0.22 6.35
C GLU A 909 20.17 -0.30 4.83
N ASN A 910 21.27 0.18 4.24
CA ASN A 910 21.85 -0.40 3.02
C ASN A 910 23.26 0.16 2.78
N THR A 911 24.27 -0.63 3.16
CA THR A 911 25.64 -0.49 2.69
C THR A 911 25.83 -1.24 1.38
N ARG A 912 26.45 -0.52 0.44
CA ARG A 912 26.65 -0.84 -0.98
C ARG A 912 27.63 -1.99 -1.20
N ASP A 913 27.15 -3.13 -1.68
CA ASP A 913 27.95 -4.05 -2.49
C ASP A 913 27.10 -4.80 -3.53
N HIS A 914 27.10 -4.29 -4.77
CA HIS A 914 26.22 -4.72 -5.86
C HIS A 914 26.41 -6.19 -6.29
N GLN A 915 27.52 -6.84 -5.94
CA GLN A 915 27.75 -8.26 -6.27
C GLN A 915 27.12 -9.21 -5.24
N ILE A 916 27.11 -8.82 -3.96
CA ILE A 916 26.40 -9.54 -2.91
C ILE A 916 24.89 -9.36 -3.11
N GLU A 917 24.44 -8.15 -3.46
CA GLU A 917 23.04 -7.87 -3.80
C GLU A 917 22.52 -8.74 -4.95
N ALA A 918 23.28 -8.93 -6.03
CA ALA A 918 22.84 -9.74 -7.18
C ALA A 918 22.70 -11.23 -6.84
N ARG A 919 23.63 -11.78 -6.03
CA ARG A 919 23.58 -13.18 -5.60
C ARG A 919 22.46 -13.41 -4.59
N VAL A 920 22.32 -12.52 -3.60
CA VAL A 920 21.21 -12.54 -2.63
C VAL A 920 19.88 -12.39 -3.35
N ALA A 921 19.77 -11.54 -4.37
CA ALA A 921 18.56 -11.40 -5.17
C ALA A 921 18.21 -12.66 -5.95
N THR A 922 19.20 -13.36 -6.51
CA THR A 922 18.99 -14.61 -7.26
C THR A 922 18.54 -15.75 -6.34
N ASP A 923 19.22 -15.93 -5.20
CA ASP A 923 18.87 -16.95 -4.21
C ASP A 923 17.48 -16.68 -3.60
N TYR A 924 17.15 -15.40 -3.37
CA TYR A 924 15.83 -14.95 -2.91
C TYR A 924 14.74 -15.21 -3.95
N GLU A 925 14.99 -14.92 -5.23
CA GLU A 925 14.03 -15.17 -6.32
C GLU A 925 13.72 -16.67 -6.47
N GLN A 926 14.74 -17.53 -6.36
CA GLN A 926 14.54 -18.99 -6.39
C GLN A 926 13.69 -19.48 -5.20
N GLU A 927 13.97 -18.99 -3.99
CA GLU A 927 13.19 -19.35 -2.80
C GLU A 927 11.75 -18.83 -2.88
N MET A 928 11.54 -17.63 -3.42
CA MET A 928 10.20 -17.07 -3.67
C MET A 928 9.40 -17.97 -4.60
N TRP A 929 9.95 -18.35 -5.76
CA TRP A 929 9.27 -19.24 -6.70
C TRP A 929 8.99 -20.61 -6.09
N ARG A 930 9.92 -21.16 -5.29
CA ARG A 930 9.69 -22.43 -4.58
C ARG A 930 8.49 -22.35 -3.63
N LYS A 931 8.29 -21.23 -2.95
CA LYS A 931 7.13 -21.00 -2.07
C LYS A 931 5.84 -20.81 -2.85
N ILE A 932 5.87 -20.07 -3.96
CA ILE A 932 4.74 -19.91 -4.88
C ILE A 932 4.29 -21.27 -5.44
N ASP A 933 5.23 -22.10 -5.90
CA ASP A 933 4.93 -23.43 -6.45
C ASP A 933 4.29 -24.34 -5.37
N ALA A 934 4.84 -24.34 -4.15
CA ALA A 934 4.28 -25.09 -3.03
C ALA A 934 2.86 -24.62 -2.64
N TYR A 935 2.62 -23.31 -2.72
CA TYR A 935 1.31 -22.72 -2.49
C TYR A 935 0.30 -23.18 -3.55
N GLU A 936 0.65 -23.13 -4.84
CA GLU A 936 -0.21 -23.57 -5.93
C GLU A 936 -0.52 -25.07 -5.89
N GLU A 937 0.45 -25.90 -5.51
CA GLU A 937 0.22 -27.33 -5.27
C GLU A 937 -0.81 -27.58 -4.16
N THR A 938 -0.81 -26.74 -3.13
CA THR A 938 -1.75 -26.87 -2.00
C THR A 938 -3.13 -26.35 -2.37
N LEU A 939 -3.22 -25.23 -3.10
CA LEU A 939 -4.47 -24.76 -3.71
C LEU A 939 -5.10 -25.84 -4.59
N ALA A 940 -4.30 -26.55 -5.39
CA ALA A 940 -4.80 -27.65 -6.21
C ALA A 940 -5.37 -28.80 -5.38
N LYS A 941 -4.71 -29.19 -4.27
CA LYS A 941 -5.22 -30.23 -3.35
C LYS A 941 -6.52 -29.80 -2.65
N GLU A 942 -6.70 -28.50 -2.41
CA GLU A 942 -7.90 -27.94 -1.82
C GLU A 942 -9.02 -27.66 -2.84
N GLY A 943 -8.82 -27.94 -4.13
CA GLY A 943 -9.80 -27.66 -5.19
C GLY A 943 -9.94 -26.17 -5.56
N ALA A 944 -8.97 -25.33 -5.18
CA ALA A 944 -8.95 -23.89 -5.39
C ALA A 944 -7.87 -23.43 -6.40
N ALA A 945 -7.42 -24.34 -7.26
CA ALA A 945 -6.37 -24.08 -8.26
C ALA A 945 -6.68 -22.88 -9.16
N ILE A 946 -7.97 -22.59 -9.39
CA ILE A 946 -8.44 -21.49 -10.25
C ILE A 946 -7.95 -20.11 -9.81
N ILE A 947 -7.56 -19.92 -8.54
CA ILE A 947 -6.95 -18.67 -8.04
C ILE A 947 -5.65 -18.36 -8.79
N ALA A 948 -4.89 -19.39 -9.19
CA ALA A 948 -3.58 -19.26 -9.83
C ALA A 948 -3.65 -19.11 -11.36
N PHE A 949 -4.84 -19.15 -11.96
CA PHE A 949 -5.02 -19.27 -13.42
C PHE A 949 -5.95 -18.19 -14.01
N PRO A 950 -5.91 -17.99 -15.34
CA PRO A 950 -6.83 -17.08 -16.02
C PRO A 950 -8.32 -17.36 -15.73
N SER A 951 -9.07 -16.31 -15.42
CA SER A 951 -10.53 -16.35 -15.25
C SER A 951 -11.26 -16.62 -16.58
N GLN A 952 -12.40 -17.31 -16.54
CA GLN A 952 -13.11 -17.82 -17.72
C GLN A 952 -14.14 -16.84 -18.33
N GLY A 953 -13.80 -15.57 -18.52
CA GLY A 953 -14.77 -14.53 -18.86
C GLY A 953 -15.50 -14.66 -20.20
N ARG A 954 -14.82 -15.12 -21.26
CA ARG A 954 -15.36 -15.08 -22.64
C ARG A 954 -16.65 -15.90 -22.84
N GLY A 955 -16.73 -17.09 -22.25
CA GLY A 955 -17.91 -17.96 -22.37
C GLY A 955 -19.08 -17.53 -21.48
N LEU A 956 -18.81 -16.78 -20.41
CA LEU A 956 -19.84 -16.31 -19.48
C LEU A 956 -20.74 -15.24 -20.11
N VAL A 957 -20.24 -14.45 -21.07
CA VAL A 957 -21.07 -13.46 -21.80
C VAL A 957 -22.20 -14.13 -22.56
N GLU A 958 -21.91 -15.22 -23.27
CA GLU A 958 -22.94 -15.96 -24.01
C GLU A 958 -23.86 -16.75 -23.08
N PHE A 959 -23.33 -17.23 -21.95
CA PHE A 959 -24.13 -17.86 -20.91
C PHE A 959 -25.09 -16.88 -20.21
N ALA A 960 -24.63 -15.67 -19.88
CA ALA A 960 -25.43 -14.63 -19.22
C ALA A 960 -26.67 -14.24 -20.03
N LYS A 961 -26.56 -14.19 -21.37
CA LYS A 961 -27.71 -13.94 -22.26
C LYS A 961 -28.82 -14.99 -22.15
N ARG A 962 -28.46 -16.24 -21.81
CA ARG A 962 -29.39 -17.38 -21.74
C ARG A 962 -29.90 -17.64 -20.33
N ASN A 963 -29.07 -17.39 -19.32
CA ASN A 963 -29.33 -17.71 -17.92
C ASN A 963 -28.94 -16.54 -16.98
N PRO A 964 -29.52 -15.33 -17.16
CA PRO A 964 -29.14 -14.16 -16.38
C PRO A 964 -29.42 -14.32 -14.88
N ASP A 965 -30.46 -15.07 -14.51
CA ASP A 965 -30.82 -15.30 -13.11
C ASP A 965 -29.78 -16.12 -12.35
N ARG A 966 -29.10 -17.06 -13.02
CA ARG A 966 -28.02 -17.87 -12.40
C ARG A 966 -26.79 -17.00 -12.13
N ILE A 967 -26.43 -16.12 -13.07
CA ILE A 967 -25.36 -15.13 -12.85
C ILE A 967 -25.73 -14.18 -11.71
N ARG A 968 -26.97 -13.69 -11.68
CA ARG A 968 -27.47 -12.83 -10.60
C ARG A 968 -27.30 -13.49 -9.23
N HIS A 969 -27.69 -14.75 -9.10
CA HIS A 969 -27.53 -15.52 -7.86
C HIS A 969 -26.07 -15.60 -7.42
N TRP A 970 -25.14 -15.86 -8.35
CA TRP A 970 -23.71 -15.87 -8.05
C TRP A 970 -23.18 -14.51 -7.57
N LEU A 971 -23.66 -13.41 -8.16
CA LEU A 971 -23.33 -12.06 -7.70
C LEU A 971 -23.90 -11.76 -6.31
N ASP A 972 -25.13 -12.24 -6.02
CA ASP A 972 -25.75 -12.11 -4.69
C ASP A 972 -24.88 -12.81 -3.62
N LEU A 973 -24.38 -14.02 -3.87
CA LEU A 973 -23.49 -14.73 -2.95
C LEU A 973 -22.20 -13.95 -2.63
N ILE A 974 -21.61 -13.28 -3.62
CA ILE A 974 -20.43 -12.44 -3.43
C ILE A 974 -20.78 -11.21 -2.59
N LEU A 975 -21.92 -10.58 -2.87
CA LEU A 975 -22.42 -9.40 -2.13
C LEU A 975 -22.88 -9.72 -0.71
N GLU A 976 -23.20 -10.97 -0.39
CA GLU A 976 -23.51 -11.43 0.97
C GLU A 976 -22.23 -11.68 1.80
N THR A 977 -21.09 -11.90 1.14
CA THR A 977 -19.82 -12.21 1.80
C THR A 977 -19.21 -10.95 2.46
N ARG A 978 -18.78 -11.09 3.72
CA ARG A 978 -18.15 -10.01 4.51
C ARG A 978 -16.72 -10.31 4.95
N GLU A 979 -16.27 -11.56 4.85
CA GLU A 979 -14.93 -11.95 5.30
C GLU A 979 -13.86 -11.51 4.29
N ASN A 980 -12.93 -10.65 4.73
CA ASN A 980 -11.87 -10.09 3.87
C ASN A 980 -11.05 -11.16 3.15
N ARG A 981 -10.72 -12.27 3.83
CA ARG A 981 -9.95 -13.37 3.25
C ARG A 981 -10.70 -14.03 2.10
N ILE A 982 -12.02 -14.18 2.20
CA ILE A 982 -12.85 -14.80 1.17
C ILE A 982 -13.01 -13.84 -0.02
N LEU A 983 -13.21 -12.54 0.23
CA LEU A 983 -13.32 -11.54 -0.84
C LEU A 983 -12.05 -11.46 -1.70
N ARG A 984 -10.86 -11.61 -1.09
CA ARG A 984 -9.60 -11.75 -1.85
C ARG A 984 -9.54 -13.02 -2.70
N GLN A 985 -10.14 -14.12 -2.26
CA GLN A 985 -10.20 -15.39 -3.01
C GLN A 985 -11.12 -15.31 -4.23
N VAL A 986 -12.30 -14.70 -4.08
CA VAL A 986 -13.28 -14.58 -5.17
C VAL A 986 -13.03 -13.39 -6.09
N TYR A 987 -12.11 -12.48 -5.75
CA TYR A 987 -11.89 -11.20 -6.44
C TYR A 987 -11.89 -11.32 -7.98
N ASN A 988 -10.97 -12.09 -8.56
CA ASN A 988 -10.84 -12.19 -10.03
C ASN A 988 -12.11 -12.73 -10.70
N GLN A 989 -12.82 -13.67 -10.05
CA GLN A 989 -14.08 -14.21 -10.56
C GLN A 989 -15.21 -13.18 -10.45
N GLY A 990 -15.30 -12.47 -9.32
CA GLY A 990 -16.31 -11.44 -9.09
C GLY A 990 -16.21 -10.28 -10.07
N ILE A 991 -14.99 -9.80 -10.36
CA ILE A 991 -14.76 -8.75 -11.37
C ILE A 991 -15.24 -9.19 -12.76
N VAL A 992 -14.93 -10.42 -13.16
CA VAL A 992 -15.31 -10.98 -14.46
C VAL A 992 -16.83 -11.16 -14.57
N LEU A 993 -17.48 -11.65 -13.51
CA LEU A 993 -18.94 -11.77 -13.47
C LEU A 993 -19.61 -10.40 -13.55
N ALA A 994 -19.14 -9.41 -12.78
CA ALA A 994 -19.69 -8.07 -12.78
C ALA A 994 -19.58 -7.42 -14.16
N GLY A 995 -18.40 -7.46 -14.79
CA GLY A 995 -18.21 -6.96 -16.15
C GLY A 995 -19.09 -7.68 -17.19
N THR A 996 -19.26 -9.00 -17.03
CA THR A 996 -20.12 -9.80 -17.91
C THR A 996 -21.60 -9.45 -17.75
N TYR A 997 -22.06 -9.23 -16.52
CA TYR A 997 -23.46 -9.00 -16.17
C TYR A 997 -23.91 -7.55 -16.34
N ALA A 998 -22.98 -6.59 -16.42
CA ALA A 998 -23.27 -5.16 -16.46
C ALA A 998 -24.29 -4.74 -17.54
N THR A 999 -24.29 -5.41 -18.70
CA THR A 999 -25.26 -5.13 -19.78
C THR A 999 -26.70 -5.56 -19.47
N HIS A 1000 -26.89 -6.46 -18.50
CA HIS A 1000 -28.19 -6.90 -18.01
C HIS A 1000 -28.65 -6.04 -16.82
N ASP A 1001 -27.75 -5.76 -15.87
CA ASP A 1001 -28.01 -4.89 -14.72
C ASP A 1001 -26.73 -4.12 -14.32
N GLY A 1002 -26.66 -2.86 -14.76
CA GLY A 1002 -25.52 -1.97 -14.48
C GLY A 1002 -25.39 -1.62 -12.99
N ASN A 1003 -26.50 -1.52 -12.26
CA ASN A 1003 -26.47 -1.20 -10.83
C ASN A 1003 -25.87 -2.35 -10.03
N LYS A 1004 -26.29 -3.58 -10.33
CA LYS A 1004 -25.77 -4.78 -9.66
C LYS A 1004 -24.29 -4.99 -9.94
N ALA A 1005 -23.86 -4.78 -11.17
CA ALA A 1005 -22.45 -4.83 -11.53
C ALA A 1005 -21.64 -3.75 -10.78
N ALA A 1006 -22.14 -2.51 -10.72
CA ALA A 1006 -21.50 -1.43 -9.99
C ALA A 1006 -21.40 -1.72 -8.48
N GLU A 1007 -22.42 -2.35 -7.89
CA GLU A 1007 -22.44 -2.78 -6.48
C GLU A 1007 -21.31 -3.77 -6.20
N VAL A 1008 -21.16 -4.80 -7.03
CA VAL A 1008 -20.12 -5.84 -6.89
C VAL A 1008 -18.72 -5.26 -7.10
N LEU A 1009 -18.52 -4.45 -8.14
CA LEU A 1009 -17.23 -3.79 -8.39
C LEU A 1009 -16.83 -2.89 -7.22
N ARG A 1010 -17.77 -2.15 -6.63
CA ARG A 1010 -17.55 -1.34 -5.44
C ARG A 1010 -17.22 -2.21 -4.22
N HIS A 1011 -17.95 -3.31 -4.03
CA HIS A 1011 -17.74 -4.27 -2.95
C HIS A 1011 -16.35 -4.90 -3.00
N LEU A 1012 -15.80 -5.11 -4.20
CA LEU A 1012 -14.47 -5.70 -4.37
C LEU A 1012 -13.33 -4.67 -4.46
N TYR A 1013 -13.63 -3.37 -4.54
CA TYR A 1013 -12.68 -2.32 -4.91
C TYR A 1013 -11.39 -2.29 -4.06
N ASP A 1014 -11.53 -2.37 -2.74
CA ASP A 1014 -10.42 -2.20 -1.79
C ASP A 1014 -9.66 -3.50 -1.51
N TYR A 1015 -10.04 -4.61 -2.15
CA TYR A 1015 -9.41 -5.92 -1.97
C TYR A 1015 -8.30 -6.16 -3.00
N GLN A 1016 -7.27 -6.90 -2.59
CA GLN A 1016 -6.15 -7.27 -3.45
C GLN A 1016 -6.09 -8.80 -3.63
N PRO A 1017 -6.14 -9.32 -4.86
CA PRO A 1017 -6.03 -10.75 -5.12
C PRO A 1017 -4.57 -11.24 -4.95
N PHE A 1018 -4.40 -12.53 -4.70
CA PHE A 1018 -3.08 -13.18 -4.74
C PHE A 1018 -2.42 -13.08 -6.13
N VAL A 1019 -3.20 -13.35 -7.18
CA VAL A 1019 -2.78 -13.19 -8.59
C VAL A 1019 -3.43 -11.95 -9.18
N THR A 1020 -2.62 -10.96 -9.53
CA THR A 1020 -3.06 -9.81 -10.31
C THR A 1020 -3.09 -10.18 -11.79
N VAL A 1021 -4.25 -10.04 -12.42
CA VAL A 1021 -4.46 -10.37 -13.83
C VAL A 1021 -4.44 -9.11 -14.68
N THR A 1022 -3.65 -9.13 -15.76
CA THR A 1022 -3.68 -8.12 -16.83
C THR A 1022 -4.01 -8.76 -18.17
N ILE A 1023 -4.58 -7.98 -19.10
CA ILE A 1023 -5.02 -8.46 -20.40
C ILE A 1023 -4.42 -7.60 -21.51
N GLY A 1024 -3.92 -8.27 -22.55
CA GLY A 1024 -3.48 -7.67 -23.80
C GLY A 1024 -1.99 -7.35 -23.90
N LYS A 1025 -1.62 -6.75 -25.03
CA LYS A 1025 -0.25 -6.30 -25.27
C LYS A 1025 0.07 -5.03 -24.49
N ILE A 1026 -0.87 -4.10 -24.40
CA ILE A 1026 -0.82 -3.07 -23.36
C ILE A 1026 -1.50 -3.73 -22.15
N PRO A 1027 -0.77 -4.04 -21.07
CA PRO A 1027 -1.32 -4.82 -19.96
C PRO A 1027 -2.35 -3.98 -19.20
N VAL A 1028 -3.64 -4.25 -19.43
CA VAL A 1028 -4.76 -3.61 -18.73
C VAL A 1028 -5.19 -4.49 -17.55
N ASN A 1029 -5.28 -3.92 -16.34
CA ASN A 1029 -5.72 -4.67 -15.16
C ASN A 1029 -7.15 -5.20 -15.35
N LEU A 1030 -7.45 -6.39 -14.84
CA LEU A 1030 -8.75 -7.05 -14.95
C LEU A 1030 -9.93 -6.17 -14.46
N TYR A 1031 -9.75 -5.40 -13.39
CA TYR A 1031 -10.75 -4.45 -12.90
C TYR A 1031 -11.07 -3.37 -13.94
N ASP A 1032 -10.02 -2.75 -14.50
CA ASP A 1032 -10.16 -1.75 -15.55
C ASP A 1032 -10.76 -2.35 -16.83
N GLN A 1033 -10.40 -3.58 -17.18
CA GLN A 1033 -10.97 -4.29 -18.32
C GLN A 1033 -12.49 -4.48 -18.15
N ALA A 1034 -12.97 -4.87 -16.96
CA ALA A 1034 -14.40 -5.02 -16.69
C ALA A 1034 -15.12 -3.66 -16.71
N LEU A 1035 -14.48 -2.62 -16.17
CA LEU A 1035 -15.07 -1.29 -16.01
C LEU A 1035 -15.14 -0.49 -17.33
N PHE A 1036 -14.08 -0.52 -18.14
CA PHE A 1036 -13.99 0.21 -19.41
C PHE A 1036 -14.40 -0.65 -20.62
N GLY A 1037 -14.30 -1.98 -20.54
CA GLY A 1037 -14.69 -2.90 -21.61
C GLY A 1037 -16.19 -3.14 -21.73
N THR A 1038 -16.96 -2.69 -20.75
CA THR A 1038 -18.43 -2.68 -20.82
C THR A 1038 -18.91 -1.49 -21.66
N PRO A 1039 -20.02 -1.64 -22.43
CA PRO A 1039 -20.64 -0.51 -23.12
C PRO A 1039 -20.88 0.68 -22.19
N ASP A 1040 -21.06 1.87 -22.77
CA ASP A 1040 -21.23 3.09 -21.98
C ASP A 1040 -22.56 3.08 -21.22
N ILE A 1041 -22.51 2.59 -19.97
CA ILE A 1041 -23.62 2.43 -19.04
C ILE A 1041 -23.39 3.43 -17.90
N SER A 1042 -24.36 4.32 -17.68
CA SER A 1042 -24.26 5.44 -16.75
C SER A 1042 -23.92 5.06 -15.32
N GLU A 1043 -24.39 3.90 -14.88
CA GLU A 1043 -24.24 3.34 -13.54
C GLU A 1043 -22.77 3.04 -13.18
N LEU A 1044 -21.93 2.81 -14.21
CA LEU A 1044 -20.49 2.56 -14.04
C LEU A 1044 -19.65 3.84 -14.12
N ASN A 1045 -20.20 4.95 -14.61
CA ASN A 1045 -19.45 6.21 -14.77
C ASN A 1045 -18.83 6.72 -13.46
N PRO A 1046 -19.51 6.69 -12.30
CA PRO A 1046 -18.89 7.09 -11.04
C PRO A 1046 -17.65 6.27 -10.69
N LEU A 1047 -17.64 4.97 -11.01
CA LEU A 1047 -16.47 4.11 -10.80
C LEU A 1047 -15.34 4.45 -11.80
N ARG A 1048 -15.67 4.73 -13.06
CA ARG A 1048 -14.70 5.18 -14.08
C ARG A 1048 -14.04 6.50 -13.67
N GLU A 1049 -14.82 7.46 -13.20
CA GLU A 1049 -14.34 8.75 -12.71
C GLU A 1049 -13.48 8.58 -11.45
N LYS A 1050 -13.88 7.69 -10.53
CA LYS A 1050 -13.11 7.36 -9.31
C LYS A 1050 -11.70 6.88 -9.64
N GLU A 1051 -11.50 6.10 -10.70
CA GLU A 1051 -10.18 5.63 -11.13
C GLU A 1051 -9.22 6.77 -11.49
N PHE A 1052 -9.71 7.78 -12.22
CA PHE A 1052 -8.92 8.96 -12.58
C PHE A 1052 -8.75 9.92 -11.40
N PHE A 1053 -9.78 10.05 -10.56
CA PHE A 1053 -9.75 10.89 -9.38
C PHE A 1053 -8.75 10.40 -8.33
N SER A 1054 -8.61 9.07 -8.19
CA SER A 1054 -7.71 8.40 -7.24
C SER A 1054 -6.27 8.26 -7.75
N ALA A 1055 -5.99 8.69 -8.99
CA ALA A 1055 -4.66 8.70 -9.58
C ALA A 1055 -3.86 9.95 -9.16
N PHE A 1056 -2.75 9.73 -8.44
CA PHE A 1056 -1.87 10.79 -7.93
C PHE A 1056 -0.47 10.82 -8.58
N ASN A 1057 -0.31 10.10 -9.69
CA ASN A 1057 0.83 10.24 -10.59
C ASN A 1057 0.42 10.00 -12.05
N ASP A 1058 1.26 10.45 -12.97
CA ASP A 1058 1.00 10.41 -14.41
C ASP A 1058 1.08 8.99 -14.97
N ALA A 1059 1.79 8.07 -14.31
CA ALA A 1059 1.85 6.66 -14.71
C ALA A 1059 0.51 5.96 -14.49
N THR A 1060 -0.15 6.23 -13.36
CA THR A 1060 -1.50 5.72 -13.06
C THR A 1060 -2.51 6.34 -14.02
N ILE A 1061 -2.44 7.66 -14.28
CA ILE A 1061 -3.29 8.31 -15.28
C ILE A 1061 -3.07 7.69 -16.68
N GLU A 1062 -1.82 7.48 -17.10
CA GLU A 1062 -1.50 6.82 -18.37
C GLU A 1062 -2.13 5.42 -18.46
N ALA A 1063 -2.02 4.61 -17.40
CA ALA A 1063 -2.61 3.28 -17.38
C ALA A 1063 -4.14 3.32 -17.54
N LYS A 1064 -4.84 4.26 -16.88
CA LYS A 1064 -6.30 4.41 -17.02
C LYS A 1064 -6.71 4.95 -18.39
N VAL A 1065 -5.94 5.88 -18.96
CA VAL A 1065 -6.15 6.34 -20.35
C VAL A 1065 -5.98 5.16 -21.33
N ALA A 1066 -4.91 4.40 -21.17
CA ALA A 1066 -4.64 3.24 -22.02
C ALA A 1066 -5.74 2.17 -21.90
N ALA A 1067 -6.20 1.88 -20.68
CA ALA A 1067 -7.31 0.98 -20.44
C ALA A 1067 -8.59 1.43 -21.15
N ALA A 1068 -8.97 2.71 -21.01
CA ALA A 1068 -10.15 3.27 -21.66
C ALA A 1068 -10.05 3.20 -23.19
N GLU A 1069 -8.90 3.52 -23.79
CA GLU A 1069 -8.72 3.48 -25.24
C GLU A 1069 -8.68 2.03 -25.78
N VAL A 1070 -7.95 1.12 -25.12
CA VAL A 1070 -7.86 -0.30 -25.51
C VAL A 1070 -9.23 -0.98 -25.41
N CYS A 1071 -10.03 -0.62 -24.40
CA CYS A 1071 -11.36 -1.16 -24.20
C CYS A 1071 -12.46 -0.49 -25.06
N GLY A 1072 -12.12 0.59 -25.78
CA GLY A 1072 -13.07 1.28 -26.66
C GLY A 1072 -13.98 2.31 -25.97
N ALA A 1073 -13.72 2.70 -24.72
CA ALA A 1073 -14.46 3.71 -23.96
C ALA A 1073 -14.10 5.18 -24.36
N ILE A 1074 -13.79 5.41 -25.63
CA ILE A 1074 -13.26 6.69 -26.14
C ILE A 1074 -14.30 7.82 -26.01
N ASN A 1075 -15.57 7.54 -26.31
CA ASN A 1075 -16.64 8.55 -26.25
C ASN A 1075 -16.91 9.02 -24.81
N TRP A 1076 -16.87 8.09 -23.85
CA TRP A 1076 -16.97 8.42 -22.43
C TRP A 1076 -15.78 9.29 -22.01
N LEU A 1077 -14.56 8.93 -22.44
CA LEU A 1077 -13.34 9.68 -22.12
C LEU A 1077 -13.37 11.10 -22.72
N ASP A 1078 -13.88 11.27 -23.94
CA ASP A 1078 -14.11 12.59 -24.56
C ASP A 1078 -15.05 13.45 -23.69
N THR A 1079 -16.16 12.86 -23.24
CA THR A 1079 -17.15 13.54 -22.39
C THR A 1079 -16.54 13.93 -21.05
N TYR A 1080 -15.83 13.00 -20.40
CA TYR A 1080 -15.18 13.24 -19.11
C TYR A 1080 -14.13 14.36 -19.18
N ILE A 1081 -13.31 14.40 -20.23
CA ILE A 1081 -12.33 15.49 -20.44
C ILE A 1081 -13.03 16.85 -20.54
N ASN A 1082 -14.14 16.94 -21.26
CA ASN A 1082 -14.89 18.19 -21.38
C ASN A 1082 -15.46 18.63 -20.02
N THR A 1083 -16.02 17.71 -19.23
CA THR A 1083 -16.47 17.99 -17.86
C THR A 1083 -15.32 18.51 -16.99
N LEU A 1084 -14.12 17.92 -17.08
CA LEU A 1084 -12.94 18.38 -16.35
C LEU A 1084 -12.51 19.79 -16.77
N PHE A 1085 -12.65 20.16 -18.05
CA PHE A 1085 -12.33 21.51 -18.54
C PHE A 1085 -13.37 22.56 -18.14
N GLU A 1086 -14.63 22.17 -18.00
CA GLU A 1086 -15.73 23.03 -17.52
C GLU A 1086 -15.67 23.25 -15.99
N SER A 1087 -14.98 22.38 -15.24
CA SER A 1087 -14.77 22.55 -13.81
C SER A 1087 -14.04 23.86 -13.48
N HIS A 1088 -14.48 24.53 -12.41
CA HIS A 1088 -13.77 25.68 -11.83
C HIS A 1088 -12.54 25.27 -11.01
N HIS A 1089 -12.38 23.98 -10.73
CA HIS A 1089 -11.30 23.46 -9.91
C HIS A 1089 -10.04 23.20 -10.77
N PRO A 1090 -8.89 23.83 -10.45
CA PRO A 1090 -7.70 23.76 -11.30
C PRO A 1090 -7.08 22.36 -11.35
N GLY A 1091 -7.24 21.55 -10.28
CA GLY A 1091 -6.80 20.16 -10.29
C GLY A 1091 -7.55 19.30 -11.31
N ASP A 1092 -8.82 19.59 -11.57
CA ASP A 1092 -9.63 18.86 -12.55
C ASP A 1092 -9.22 19.25 -13.97
N GLN A 1093 -9.08 20.55 -14.22
CA GLN A 1093 -8.58 21.06 -15.50
C GLN A 1093 -7.18 20.52 -15.82
N ALA A 1094 -6.28 20.48 -14.84
CA ALA A 1094 -4.95 19.89 -14.98
C ALA A 1094 -5.00 18.39 -15.27
N ARG A 1095 -5.93 17.65 -14.64
CA ARG A 1095 -6.18 16.23 -14.94
C ARG A 1095 -6.68 16.07 -16.37
N GLY A 1096 -7.63 16.89 -16.82
CA GLY A 1096 -8.14 16.89 -18.19
C GLY A 1096 -7.03 17.13 -19.21
N LEU A 1097 -6.14 18.10 -18.96
CA LEU A 1097 -4.98 18.40 -19.82
C LEU A 1097 -4.00 17.23 -19.90
N THR A 1098 -3.78 16.56 -18.77
CA THR A 1098 -2.87 15.41 -18.68
C THR A 1098 -3.43 14.21 -19.41
N ILE A 1099 -4.72 13.89 -19.19
CA ILE A 1099 -5.45 12.86 -19.93
C ILE A 1099 -5.38 13.17 -21.44
N ALA A 1100 -5.73 14.39 -21.86
CA ALA A 1100 -5.67 14.81 -23.26
C ALA A 1100 -4.26 14.63 -23.87
N GLY A 1101 -3.19 14.87 -23.09
CA GLY A 1101 -1.81 14.71 -23.52
C GLY A 1101 -1.35 13.26 -23.70
N LEU A 1102 -1.98 12.34 -22.97
CA LEU A 1102 -1.64 10.91 -22.96
C LEU A 1102 -2.45 10.07 -23.94
N ARG A 1103 -3.51 10.64 -24.54
CA ARG A 1103 -4.35 9.96 -25.53
C ARG A 1103 -3.73 9.80 -26.90
N ASN A 1104 -4.26 8.86 -27.68
CA ASN A 1104 -3.98 8.80 -29.12
C ASN A 1104 -4.46 10.08 -29.85
N THR A 1105 -3.97 10.33 -31.06
CA THR A 1105 -4.33 11.56 -31.81
C THR A 1105 -5.84 11.64 -32.03
N ASN A 1106 -6.46 12.72 -31.57
CA ASN A 1106 -7.91 12.93 -31.62
C ASN A 1106 -8.27 14.43 -31.61
N ALA A 1107 -9.52 14.75 -31.96
CA ALA A 1107 -9.99 16.13 -32.08
C ALA A 1107 -10.04 16.87 -30.73
N VAL A 1108 -10.50 16.22 -29.66
CA VAL A 1108 -10.64 16.81 -28.31
C VAL A 1108 -9.28 17.24 -27.76
N SER A 1109 -8.28 16.36 -27.81
CA SER A 1109 -6.90 16.68 -27.39
C SER A 1109 -6.26 17.77 -28.24
N THR A 1110 -6.52 17.77 -29.56
CA THR A 1110 -5.99 18.81 -30.46
C THR A 1110 -6.55 20.18 -30.07
N HIS A 1111 -7.87 20.27 -29.90
CA HIS A 1111 -8.53 21.50 -29.49
C HIS A 1111 -8.08 21.97 -28.10
N ALA A 1112 -7.87 21.04 -27.16
CA ALA A 1112 -7.39 21.36 -25.82
C ALA A 1112 -6.03 22.08 -25.83
N PHE A 1113 -5.13 21.74 -26.75
CA PHE A 1113 -3.80 22.34 -26.86
C PHE A 1113 -3.71 23.52 -27.85
N GLU A 1114 -4.76 23.77 -28.64
CA GLU A 1114 -4.93 25.03 -29.39
C GLU A 1114 -5.44 26.17 -28.50
N ARG A 1115 -6.16 25.85 -27.41
CA ARG A 1115 -6.63 26.81 -26.41
C ARG A 1115 -5.46 27.44 -25.65
N ASP A 1116 -5.54 28.75 -25.41
CA ASP A 1116 -4.61 29.44 -24.51
C ASP A 1116 -5.00 29.24 -23.03
N TRP A 1117 -4.15 28.50 -22.32
CA TRP A 1117 -4.26 28.23 -20.88
C TRP A 1117 -3.53 29.27 -20.01
N GLY A 1118 -2.94 30.29 -20.64
CA GLY A 1118 -2.23 31.37 -19.97
C GLY A 1118 -0.90 30.95 -19.35
N MET A 1119 -0.48 31.70 -18.33
CA MET A 1119 0.72 31.42 -17.53
C MET A 1119 0.35 30.70 -16.22
N GLY A 1120 1.35 30.31 -15.43
CA GLY A 1120 1.14 29.66 -14.13
C GLY A 1120 0.89 28.15 -14.25
N PHE A 1121 0.20 27.58 -13.26
CA PHE A 1121 0.04 26.13 -13.11
C PHE A 1121 -0.61 25.47 -14.34
N LEU A 1122 -1.79 25.93 -14.77
CA LEU A 1122 -2.48 25.34 -15.92
C LEU A 1122 -1.72 25.55 -17.24
N GLY A 1123 -1.08 26.70 -17.43
CA GLY A 1123 -0.21 26.95 -18.58
C GLY A 1123 0.99 26.00 -18.64
N GLU A 1124 1.62 25.72 -17.49
CA GLU A 1124 2.73 24.78 -17.38
C GLU A 1124 2.27 23.34 -17.65
N VAL A 1125 1.16 22.92 -17.06
CA VAL A 1125 0.55 21.59 -17.30
C VAL A 1125 0.15 21.45 -18.78
N ALA A 1126 -0.47 22.46 -19.38
CA ALA A 1126 -0.85 22.43 -20.80
C ALA A 1126 0.38 22.28 -21.71
N LYS A 1127 1.48 23.00 -21.42
CA LYS A 1127 2.75 22.86 -22.14
C LYS A 1127 3.35 21.45 -22.03
N LEU A 1128 3.30 20.86 -20.84
CA LEU A 1128 3.80 19.50 -20.59
C LEU A 1128 2.90 18.44 -21.26
N GLY A 1129 1.58 18.59 -21.17
CA GLY A 1129 0.59 17.78 -21.87
C GLY A 1129 0.74 17.85 -23.39
N ALA A 1130 0.85 19.06 -23.96
CA ALA A 1130 1.07 19.27 -25.39
C ALA A 1130 2.38 18.62 -25.86
N LYS A 1131 3.46 18.72 -25.07
CA LYS A 1131 4.72 18.04 -25.35
C LYS A 1131 4.57 16.52 -25.39
N ASN A 1132 3.79 15.93 -24.48
CA ASN A 1132 3.51 14.48 -24.48
C ASN A 1132 2.67 14.06 -25.69
N TYR A 1133 1.70 14.89 -26.07
CA TYR A 1133 0.85 14.67 -27.25
C TYR A 1133 1.66 14.74 -28.56
N GLN A 1134 2.46 15.80 -28.72
CA GLN A 1134 3.34 15.99 -29.88
C GLN A 1134 4.38 14.86 -30.01
N ARG A 1135 4.98 14.43 -28.89
CA ARG A 1135 5.95 13.32 -28.92
C ARG A 1135 5.35 12.02 -29.41
N ALA A 1136 4.10 11.71 -29.08
CA ALA A 1136 3.44 10.54 -29.66
C ALA A 1136 3.18 10.68 -31.15
N GLN A 1137 2.79 11.87 -31.62
CA GLN A 1137 2.65 12.12 -33.06
C GLN A 1137 3.98 11.95 -33.80
N TRP A 1138 5.06 12.50 -33.26
CA TRP A 1138 6.40 12.34 -33.81
C TRP A 1138 6.87 10.89 -33.76
N ALA A 1139 6.64 10.16 -32.67
CA ALA A 1139 6.97 8.74 -32.58
C ALA A 1139 6.21 7.94 -33.64
N GLY A 1140 4.91 8.21 -33.81
CA GLY A 1140 4.09 7.62 -34.87
C GLY A 1140 4.61 7.95 -36.28
N TYR A 1141 5.08 9.17 -36.52
CA TYR A 1141 5.71 9.56 -37.78
C TYR A 1141 6.97 8.72 -38.05
N TRP A 1142 7.88 8.61 -37.07
CA TRP A 1142 9.12 7.84 -37.23
C TRP A 1142 8.86 6.34 -37.39
N LEU A 1143 7.91 5.77 -36.64
CA LEU A 1143 7.49 4.39 -36.81
C LEU A 1143 6.91 4.16 -38.21
N ASN A 1144 6.12 5.09 -38.74
CA ASN A 1144 5.64 5.01 -40.11
C ASN A 1144 6.77 5.09 -41.15
N CYS A 1145 7.75 5.99 -40.96
CA CYS A 1145 8.93 6.03 -41.82
C CYS A 1145 9.74 4.73 -41.77
N MET A 1146 9.89 4.15 -40.57
CA MET A 1146 10.57 2.88 -40.35
C MET A 1146 9.85 1.71 -41.04
N LEU A 1147 8.52 1.61 -40.93
CA LEU A 1147 7.72 0.57 -41.58
C LEU A 1147 7.87 0.61 -43.11
N ASN A 1148 7.97 1.81 -43.68
CA ASN A 1148 8.12 2.05 -45.11
C ASN A 1148 9.59 2.13 -45.58
N ALA A 1149 10.57 1.84 -44.71
CA ALA A 1149 11.97 1.89 -45.07
C ALA A 1149 12.31 0.81 -46.10
N SER A 1150 13.04 1.20 -47.15
CA SER A 1150 13.46 0.29 -48.23
C SER A 1150 14.84 -0.35 -47.98
N ASN A 1151 15.57 0.14 -46.99
CA ASN A 1151 16.92 -0.34 -46.66
C ASN A 1151 17.13 -0.41 -45.13
N PRO A 1152 18.04 -1.29 -44.66
CA PRO A 1152 18.28 -1.48 -43.23
C PRO A 1152 18.77 -0.24 -42.45
N ILE A 1153 19.49 0.68 -43.10
CA ILE A 1153 19.99 1.90 -42.44
C ILE A 1153 18.85 2.84 -42.10
N ASP A 1154 17.94 3.08 -43.05
CA ASP A 1154 16.75 3.90 -42.80
C ASP A 1154 15.81 3.25 -41.79
N PHE A 1155 15.67 1.92 -41.83
CA PHE A 1155 14.94 1.17 -40.81
C PHE A 1155 15.52 1.45 -39.41
N TRP A 1156 16.83 1.27 -39.24
CA TRP A 1156 17.51 1.51 -37.96
C TRP A 1156 17.39 2.97 -37.49
N ARG A 1157 17.68 3.95 -38.38
CA ARG A 1157 17.72 5.35 -37.96
C ARG A 1157 16.35 5.86 -37.53
N PHE A 1158 15.29 5.46 -38.24
CA PHE A 1158 13.92 5.85 -37.91
C PHE A 1158 13.45 5.15 -36.64
N ALA A 1159 13.79 3.87 -36.47
CA ALA A 1159 13.59 3.15 -35.21
C ALA A 1159 14.30 3.85 -34.04
N LYS A 1160 15.54 4.34 -34.23
CA LYS A 1160 16.32 5.04 -33.21
C LYS A 1160 15.71 6.39 -32.84
N LEU A 1161 15.19 7.13 -33.83
CA LEU A 1161 14.45 8.38 -33.60
C LEU A 1161 13.14 8.14 -32.84
N ALA A 1162 12.40 7.08 -33.18
CA ALA A 1162 11.18 6.69 -32.48
C ALA A 1162 11.47 6.31 -31.03
N GLU A 1163 12.45 5.43 -30.80
CA GLU A 1163 12.85 4.94 -29.46
C GLU A 1163 13.11 6.08 -28.46
N GLY A 1164 13.75 7.17 -28.90
CA GLY A 1164 14.03 8.32 -28.02
C GLY A 1164 12.78 9.04 -27.52
N ILE A 1165 11.63 8.89 -28.20
CA ILE A 1165 10.38 9.61 -27.92
C ILE A 1165 9.14 8.71 -27.88
N VAL A 1166 9.28 7.38 -27.81
CA VAL A 1166 8.17 6.42 -27.73
C VAL A 1166 7.57 6.27 -26.32
N ASP A 1167 6.26 6.05 -26.21
CA ASP A 1167 5.56 5.59 -25.00
C ASP A 1167 4.57 4.47 -25.33
N TRP A 1168 3.80 3.98 -24.34
CA TRP A 1168 2.98 2.77 -24.46
C TRP A 1168 2.05 2.72 -25.67
N ARG A 1169 1.63 3.89 -26.18
CA ARG A 1169 0.79 3.97 -27.37
C ARG A 1169 1.41 3.19 -28.54
N PHE A 1170 2.75 3.11 -28.63
CA PHE A 1170 3.48 2.47 -29.74
C PHE A 1170 3.00 1.07 -30.10
N VAL A 1171 2.47 0.33 -29.13
CA VAL A 1171 1.95 -1.03 -29.31
C VAL A 1171 0.89 -1.06 -30.42
N ASN A 1172 0.04 -0.04 -30.51
CA ASN A 1172 -1.02 0.07 -31.53
C ASN A 1172 -0.48 0.14 -32.97
N TRP A 1173 0.80 0.49 -33.16
CA TRP A 1173 1.40 0.59 -34.50
C TRP A 1173 1.86 -0.75 -35.06
N PHE A 1174 2.03 -1.77 -34.21
CA PHE A 1174 2.42 -3.12 -34.63
C PHE A 1174 1.21 -4.03 -34.91
N GLU A 1175 -0.02 -3.55 -34.69
CA GLU A 1175 -1.23 -4.32 -34.90
C GLU A 1175 -1.81 -4.12 -36.31
N GLY A 1176 -2.13 -5.21 -37.00
CA GLY A 1176 -2.88 -5.19 -38.27
C GLY A 1176 -2.15 -4.56 -39.47
N LYS A 1177 -0.84 -4.31 -39.39
CA LYS A 1177 -0.02 -3.76 -40.48
C LYS A 1177 0.63 -4.86 -41.31
N GLU A 1178 0.80 -4.61 -42.60
CA GLU A 1178 1.63 -5.47 -43.47
C GLU A 1178 3.06 -5.49 -42.94
N VAL A 1179 3.59 -6.71 -42.73
CA VAL A 1179 4.94 -6.91 -42.22
C VAL A 1179 5.91 -6.71 -43.38
N SER A 1180 6.73 -5.65 -43.31
CA SER A 1180 7.82 -5.47 -44.27
C SER A 1180 8.93 -6.49 -44.04
N VAL A 1181 9.71 -6.83 -45.07
CA VAL A 1181 10.84 -7.78 -44.95
C VAL A 1181 11.82 -7.37 -43.85
N LEU A 1182 12.03 -6.07 -43.64
CA LEU A 1182 12.89 -5.56 -42.56
C LEU A 1182 12.25 -5.71 -41.19
N LEU A 1183 10.93 -5.53 -41.07
CA LEU A 1183 10.21 -5.75 -39.83
C LEU A 1183 10.17 -7.25 -39.47
N GLU A 1184 9.97 -8.14 -40.45
CA GLU A 1184 10.07 -9.59 -40.21
C GLU A 1184 11.46 -9.99 -39.70
N ARG A 1185 12.49 -9.34 -40.24
CA ARG A 1185 13.90 -9.66 -39.97
C ARG A 1185 14.46 -9.07 -38.68
N PHE A 1186 14.05 -7.86 -38.30
CA PHE A 1186 14.63 -7.10 -37.18
C PHE A 1186 13.57 -6.60 -36.17
N GLY A 1187 12.29 -6.82 -36.44
CA GLY A 1187 11.18 -6.17 -35.73
C GLY A 1187 10.97 -6.63 -34.28
N ASP A 1188 11.21 -7.90 -33.96
CA ASP A 1188 10.99 -8.41 -32.60
C ASP A 1188 12.01 -7.85 -31.60
N GLU A 1189 13.28 -7.79 -32.00
CA GLU A 1189 14.35 -7.11 -31.25
C GLU A 1189 13.95 -5.66 -31.01
N LEU A 1190 13.54 -4.96 -32.08
CA LEU A 1190 13.10 -3.58 -32.00
C LEU A 1190 11.89 -3.42 -31.07
N TYR A 1191 10.89 -4.29 -31.17
CA TYR A 1191 9.69 -4.25 -30.32
C TYR A 1191 10.09 -4.35 -28.85
N SER A 1192 11.01 -5.25 -28.49
CA SER A 1192 11.55 -5.36 -27.13
C SER A 1192 12.25 -4.08 -26.68
N ARG A 1193 13.00 -3.41 -27.56
CA ARG A 1193 13.64 -2.12 -27.22
C ARG A 1193 12.62 -0.99 -27.05
N LEU A 1194 11.63 -0.88 -27.95
CA LEU A 1194 10.56 0.11 -27.84
C LEU A 1194 9.72 -0.12 -26.58
N TRP A 1195 9.46 -1.38 -26.23
CA TRP A 1195 8.82 -1.77 -24.98
C TRP A 1195 9.61 -1.27 -23.77
N LYS A 1196 10.91 -1.55 -23.70
CA LYS A 1196 11.79 -1.06 -22.62
C LYS A 1196 11.82 0.46 -22.56
N ALA A 1197 11.84 1.15 -23.71
CA ALA A 1197 11.81 2.61 -23.78
C ALA A 1197 10.49 3.18 -23.26
N ALA A 1198 9.36 2.58 -23.64
CA ALA A 1198 8.02 2.94 -23.15
C ALA A 1198 7.90 2.68 -21.64
N ALA A 1199 8.31 1.50 -21.16
CA ALA A 1199 8.32 1.14 -19.74
C ALA A 1199 9.19 2.10 -18.91
N LYS A 1200 10.42 2.42 -19.39
CA LYS A 1200 11.30 3.39 -18.73
C LYS A 1200 10.66 4.79 -18.65
N ARG A 1201 9.86 5.17 -19.65
CA ARG A 1201 9.14 6.45 -19.62
C ARG A 1201 7.96 6.41 -18.66
N SER A 1202 7.19 5.34 -18.67
CA SER A 1202 6.07 5.15 -17.74
C SER A 1202 6.56 5.15 -16.30
N LYS A 1203 7.69 4.48 -16.01
CA LYS A 1203 8.35 4.55 -14.69
C LYS A 1203 8.72 5.97 -14.28
N LYS A 1204 9.25 6.80 -15.19
CA LYS A 1204 9.53 8.23 -14.89
C LYS A 1204 8.27 9.05 -14.60
N ARG A 1205 7.10 8.60 -15.06
CA ARG A 1205 5.81 9.25 -14.79
C ARG A 1205 5.27 8.90 -13.40
N GLU A 1206 5.86 7.95 -12.68
CA GLU A 1206 5.55 7.70 -11.26
C GLU A 1206 5.98 8.89 -10.39
N ASP A 1207 7.07 9.57 -10.79
CA ASP A 1207 7.63 10.75 -10.10
C ASP A 1207 6.89 12.05 -10.42
N THR A 1208 5.91 12.03 -11.34
CA THR A 1208 5.19 13.24 -11.78
C THR A 1208 3.68 13.14 -11.63
N LEU A 1209 3.03 14.27 -11.34
CA LEU A 1209 1.59 14.48 -11.43
C LEU A 1209 1.36 15.75 -12.26
N PHE A 1210 0.61 15.60 -13.34
CA PHE A 1210 0.37 16.63 -14.37
C PHE A 1210 1.66 17.14 -15.02
N GLY A 1211 2.67 16.27 -15.14
CA GLY A 1211 4.01 16.56 -15.63
C GLY A 1211 4.93 17.31 -14.65
N LEU A 1212 4.42 17.73 -13.49
CA LEU A 1212 5.17 18.34 -12.39
C LEU A 1212 5.59 17.27 -11.39
N LYS A 1213 6.54 17.53 -10.50
CA LYS A 1213 6.91 16.55 -9.47
C LYS A 1213 5.69 16.17 -8.60
N ALA A 1214 5.44 14.87 -8.48
CA ALA A 1214 4.29 14.32 -7.76
C ALA A 1214 4.31 14.71 -6.27
N PRO A 1215 3.14 14.71 -5.59
CA PRO A 1215 3.07 14.81 -4.14
C PRO A 1215 3.82 13.65 -3.47
N ASP A 1216 4.37 13.88 -2.28
CA ASP A 1216 5.04 12.82 -1.52
C ASP A 1216 4.03 11.72 -1.09
N PRO A 1217 4.45 10.46 -0.92
CA PRO A 1217 3.52 9.33 -0.67
C PRO A 1217 2.64 9.48 0.58
N ASP A 1218 3.16 10.07 1.66
CA ASP A 1218 2.44 10.38 2.90
C ASP A 1218 1.26 11.33 2.64
N LEU A 1219 1.51 12.39 1.84
CA LEU A 1219 0.46 13.33 1.44
C LEU A 1219 -0.59 12.67 0.53
N VAL A 1220 -0.17 11.80 -0.39
CA VAL A 1220 -1.11 11.05 -1.25
C VAL A 1220 -2.07 10.19 -0.42
N MET A 1221 -1.56 9.48 0.59
CA MET A 1221 -2.37 8.67 1.50
C MET A 1221 -3.44 9.54 2.20
N ILE A 1222 -3.03 10.68 2.77
CA ILE A 1222 -3.92 11.60 3.47
C ILE A 1222 -4.97 12.22 2.53
N LEU A 1223 -4.58 12.54 1.28
CA LEU A 1223 -5.51 13.07 0.29
C LEU A 1223 -6.54 12.03 -0.15
N LYS A 1224 -6.19 10.74 -0.18
CA LYS A 1224 -7.14 9.63 -0.44
C LYS A 1224 -8.14 9.48 0.71
N ASP A 1225 -7.67 9.46 1.95
CA ASP A 1225 -8.55 9.36 3.14
C ASP A 1225 -9.49 10.56 3.29
N GLY A 1226 -9.02 11.75 2.92
CA GLY A 1226 -9.85 12.95 2.95
C GLY A 1226 -11.03 12.91 1.99
N ARG A 1227 -10.97 12.04 0.97
CA ARG A 1227 -11.94 11.94 -0.13
C ARG A 1227 -12.95 10.79 0.04
N THR A 1228 -12.76 9.89 0.99
CA THR A 1228 -13.75 8.85 1.36
C THR A 1228 -14.94 9.41 2.16
N TYR A 1229 -14.82 10.63 2.68
CA TYR A 1229 -15.86 11.34 3.44
C TYR A 1229 -16.55 12.47 2.66
N GLY A 1230 -16.33 12.57 1.35
CA GLY A 1230 -16.86 13.61 0.46
C GLY A 1230 -18.02 13.13 -0.41
#